data_AF-A0A401L5X3-F1
#
_entry.id   AF-A0A401L5X3-F1
#
_cell.length_a   1.000
_cell.length_b   1.000
_cell.length_c   1.000
_cell.angle_alpha   90.00
_cell.angle_beta   90.00
_cell.angle_gamma   90.00
#
_symmetry.space_group_name_H-M   'P 1'
#
loop_
_entity.id
_entity.type
_entity.pdbx_description
1 polymer ?
#
loop_
_entity_poly.entity_id
_entity_poly.type
_entity_poly.pdbx_seq_one_letter_code
_entity_poly.pdbx_strand_id
1 'polypeptide(L)'
;MSSTHPNTSYTLAWICALPEEYEVAITILDEIHGIPQHQPLEDKNAYLLGRIGQHHVVMVCLPAGRMGTAAAASVAENLCRTFQSVRYGLLVGIGGGVPGVISGKDIRLGDVVVSVPGGGNGGVVQYDYGKIGGNGRYTHRGHVNAPPENLLSYVTLLGCLLRRKQAGGGGNVMADILASLGEAYAYPAGLRDRLFCSNYVHRDIQGYTGCDACGFEGEVFRRRRSSDLPVVHLGTIASGDSLVINAAIRDRLSGEYGGSILCFECGSAGAMNTLPCLIIKGIASYADSHRYDAWRPRAIAAACSYAKALILHIPREEVPQHENLVHVTDLVKDIRDELGQIKAAIAGLWHIQKGDEYTKSHTVYHCLKTLASRSVSHTAASTGVSKRILTYSWLQLIAAVLVSITGIVTPLGLYDTIGPQDNPTDVLFHYAPDTSAFGKATPSRDGYKSLRICYADDDPDTPEGCPGAPPNRADMEDITEAYSVWPSSVSLFTSGNVSATVSSVFDVQWRSFRSSTQIVPGASATGSVFSQGYYRQISQLILDEDLLAVEGLIVDSKAGRIGFRNHTIPSTLPMGAEWTEDILFIEPETRCVDTNLTVDYNYDPQAQYSSYSTDDIYNTDLRNLALVDRGGFVNLSHERYSIDATNFQEDAALYERAYNAAWRHNMLIMQYFNVTTNGSDGRAPFAYMHSEMGKRFSLANMSSIIVEPMTVQTDSGYGSFLDVPDGFTLSGNYSSGQPENPLNLSTYDVYAIGSEACHYPSDQALSNMSFVGVACGTVFAAPRRLDGDSLIPDTNSTWSTPLYSCAAATKAAVREVTFRFNGTGGLDKLVIQSINEKKYKDLSELPLWGVERLKNHTLQNVRPLWGLVSPEVGARDDISTVQRDYLWLPGYPDILTSDTIAGEPSMPGNLFYTQRLLSLFDIATLNQATSRYTGSGDLALYNRWFELSSSASGVEKMLGLIWTDMTANTVVGTRGWHNVPSQTSKNSKRMSKRDVGGVSVPVTLWSRNIKYHIPYAIPAFIVLALSIALAGFTICLLILRRTGLGQMRSYLARTSPGRILGSALHPDQAGVLASTKTWIQQVGVRKATLPGKKEDGTIPLLDIPAAGEEGVRDRK
;
A
#
# COMPACT_ATOMS: atom_id res chain seq x y z
N MET A 1 5.11 -36.80 -23.69
CA MET A 1 6.55 -37.01 -23.40
C MET A 1 7.08 -35.73 -22.75
N SER A 2 8.00 -35.83 -21.80
CA SER A 2 8.64 -34.67 -21.16
C SER A 2 9.56 -33.95 -22.14
N SER A 3 9.68 -32.63 -22.00
CA SER A 3 10.58 -31.80 -22.80
C SER A 3 12.04 -32.18 -22.59
N THR A 4 12.80 -32.17 -23.68
CA THR A 4 14.26 -32.31 -23.68
C THR A 4 14.96 -31.02 -23.22
N HIS A 5 14.24 -29.90 -23.18
CA HIS A 5 14.74 -28.60 -22.73
C HIS A 5 14.32 -28.33 -21.28
N PRO A 6 15.22 -27.77 -20.43
CA PRO A 6 14.88 -27.45 -19.04
C PRO A 6 13.86 -26.32 -18.95
N ASN A 7 13.05 -26.29 -17.88
CA ASN A 7 12.06 -25.23 -17.65
C ASN A 7 12.69 -23.83 -17.69
N THR A 8 13.94 -23.68 -17.26
CA THR A 8 14.69 -22.41 -17.28
C THR A 8 15.06 -21.93 -18.69
N SER A 9 14.87 -22.74 -19.72
CA SER A 9 15.09 -22.33 -21.11
C SER A 9 13.92 -21.57 -21.72
N TYR A 10 12.76 -21.55 -21.07
CA TYR A 10 11.54 -20.92 -21.56
C TYR A 10 11.41 -19.50 -21.03
N THR A 11 11.26 -18.52 -21.94
CA THR A 11 11.32 -17.08 -21.61
C THR A 11 10.02 -16.33 -21.93
N LEU A 12 9.17 -16.92 -22.76
CA LEU A 12 7.87 -16.36 -23.14
C LEU A 12 6.73 -17.27 -22.69
N ALA A 13 5.66 -16.67 -22.17
CA ALA A 13 4.43 -17.37 -21.86
C ALA A 13 3.32 -17.00 -22.85
N TRP A 14 2.49 -17.99 -23.21
CA TRP A 14 1.29 -17.84 -24.01
C TRP A 14 0.11 -18.38 -23.22
N ILE A 15 -0.86 -17.52 -22.92
CA ILE A 15 -2.03 -17.85 -22.10
C ILE A 15 -3.30 -17.68 -22.95
N CYS A 16 -4.14 -18.71 -22.97
CA CYS A 16 -5.46 -18.70 -23.60
C CYS A 16 -6.57 -18.90 -22.57
N ALA A 17 -7.75 -18.34 -22.83
CA ALA A 17 -8.92 -18.50 -21.96
C ALA A 17 -9.78 -19.70 -22.34
N LEU A 18 -9.85 -20.02 -23.64
CA LEU A 18 -10.72 -21.05 -24.19
C LEU A 18 -9.94 -22.18 -24.86
N PRO A 19 -10.44 -23.44 -24.82
CA PRO A 19 -9.80 -24.56 -25.53
C PRO A 19 -9.63 -24.32 -27.03
N GLU A 20 -10.62 -23.71 -27.68
CA GLU A 20 -10.60 -23.36 -29.12
C GLU A 20 -9.46 -22.38 -29.47
N GLU A 21 -9.14 -21.46 -28.55
CA GLU A 21 -8.01 -20.53 -28.69
C GLU A 21 -6.69 -21.30 -28.56
N TYR A 22 -6.64 -22.22 -27.61
CA TYR A 22 -5.46 -23.04 -27.32
C TYR A 22 -5.12 -23.99 -28.47
N GLU A 23 -6.12 -24.62 -29.10
CA GLU A 23 -5.92 -25.51 -30.26
C GLU A 23 -5.22 -24.81 -31.43
N VAL A 24 -5.68 -23.59 -31.77
CA VAL A 24 -5.03 -22.79 -32.81
C VAL A 24 -3.64 -22.39 -32.36
N ALA A 25 -3.47 -21.93 -31.12
CA ALA A 25 -2.19 -21.51 -30.60
C ALA A 25 -1.12 -22.63 -30.64
N ILE A 26 -1.50 -23.89 -30.35
CA ILE A 26 -0.64 -25.07 -30.49
C ILE A 26 -0.25 -25.28 -31.95
N THR A 27 -1.19 -25.12 -32.88
CA THR A 27 -0.97 -25.32 -34.32
C THR A 27 0.06 -24.36 -34.90
N ILE A 28 0.24 -23.17 -34.29
CA ILE A 28 1.21 -22.17 -34.77
C ILE A 28 2.63 -22.43 -34.29
N LEU A 29 2.84 -23.32 -33.31
CA LEU A 29 4.19 -23.69 -32.87
C LEU A 29 4.99 -24.25 -34.05
N ASP A 30 6.25 -23.84 -34.15
CA ASP A 30 7.17 -24.44 -35.11
C ASP A 30 7.61 -25.84 -34.66
N GLU A 31 7.63 -26.06 -33.35
CA GLU A 31 8.04 -27.32 -32.73
C GLU A 31 7.34 -27.52 -31.37
N ILE A 32 6.85 -28.73 -31.11
CA ILE A 32 6.28 -29.13 -29.82
C ILE A 32 7.36 -29.85 -29.02
N HIS A 33 7.70 -29.31 -27.85
CA HIS A 33 8.68 -29.88 -26.94
C HIS A 33 8.04 -30.85 -25.92
N GLY A 34 6.72 -30.79 -25.69
CA GLY A 34 6.01 -31.70 -24.76
C GLY A 34 5.64 -31.03 -23.44
N ILE A 35 5.74 -31.74 -22.31
CA ILE A 35 5.40 -31.23 -20.97
C ILE A 35 6.66 -30.85 -20.16
N PRO A 36 6.57 -29.99 -19.13
CA PRO A 36 7.72 -29.63 -18.29
C PRO A 36 8.39 -30.82 -17.63
N GLN A 37 9.71 -30.70 -17.41
CA GLN A 37 10.53 -31.72 -16.74
C GLN A 37 10.21 -31.81 -15.25
N HIS A 38 9.84 -30.67 -14.66
CA HIS A 38 9.45 -30.56 -13.27
C HIS A 38 8.28 -29.60 -13.14
N GLN A 39 7.27 -29.97 -12.37
CA GLN A 39 6.16 -29.11 -11.99
C GLN A 39 5.89 -29.35 -10.50
N PRO A 40 5.87 -28.30 -9.65
CA PRO A 40 5.52 -28.43 -8.25
C PRO A 40 4.14 -29.06 -8.06
N LEU A 41 3.95 -29.84 -6.98
CA LEU A 41 2.67 -30.50 -6.68
C LEU A 41 1.52 -29.50 -6.48
N GLU A 42 1.86 -28.28 -6.04
CA GLU A 42 0.95 -27.18 -5.79
C GLU A 42 0.53 -26.48 -7.09
N ASP A 43 1.24 -26.70 -8.20
CA ASP A 43 0.90 -26.16 -9.51
C ASP A 43 -0.09 -27.09 -10.20
N LYS A 44 -1.32 -26.59 -10.37
CA LYS A 44 -2.44 -27.32 -10.98
C LYS A 44 -2.61 -27.01 -12.48
N ASN A 45 -1.75 -26.19 -13.06
CA ASN A 45 -1.82 -25.85 -14.48
C ASN A 45 -1.42 -27.05 -15.34
N ALA A 46 -1.96 -27.11 -16.55
CA ALA A 46 -1.53 -28.05 -17.58
C ALA A 46 -0.77 -27.29 -18.66
N TYR A 47 0.53 -27.58 -18.80
CA TYR A 47 1.40 -26.89 -19.76
C TYR A 47 1.67 -27.73 -21.00
N LEU A 48 1.73 -27.06 -22.14
CA LEU A 48 2.40 -27.54 -23.34
C LEU A 48 3.57 -26.61 -23.64
N LEU A 49 4.70 -27.19 -23.99
CA LEU A 49 5.94 -26.48 -24.28
C LEU A 49 6.26 -26.58 -25.76
N GLY A 50 6.80 -25.51 -26.33
CA GLY A 50 7.20 -25.48 -27.73
C GLY A 50 8.14 -24.35 -28.10
N ARG A 51 8.27 -24.13 -29.41
CA ARG A 51 9.13 -23.09 -29.99
C ARG A 51 8.41 -22.29 -31.07
N ILE A 52 8.66 -20.98 -31.09
CA ILE A 52 8.28 -20.06 -32.17
C ILE A 52 9.53 -19.26 -32.55
N GLY A 53 10.00 -19.41 -33.79
CA GLY A 53 11.26 -18.84 -34.26
C GLY A 53 12.42 -19.27 -33.36
N GLN A 54 13.04 -18.28 -32.72
CA GLN A 54 14.17 -18.48 -31.80
C GLN A 54 13.76 -18.56 -30.32
N HIS A 55 12.46 -18.50 -30.01
CA HIS A 55 11.95 -18.41 -28.65
C HIS A 55 11.32 -19.71 -28.18
N HIS A 56 11.64 -20.10 -26.95
CA HIS A 56 10.96 -21.19 -26.24
C HIS A 56 9.74 -20.63 -25.52
N VAL A 57 8.58 -21.18 -25.83
CA VAL A 57 7.28 -20.69 -25.38
C VAL A 57 6.61 -21.70 -24.46
N VAL A 58 6.16 -21.24 -23.30
CA VAL A 58 5.29 -21.99 -22.39
C VAL A 58 3.85 -21.68 -22.76
N MET A 59 3.05 -22.69 -23.06
CA MET A 59 1.63 -22.52 -23.39
C MET A 59 0.74 -23.09 -22.29
N VAL A 60 -0.24 -22.31 -21.86
CA VAL A 60 -1.25 -22.74 -20.89
C VAL A 60 -2.64 -22.23 -21.26
N CYS A 61 -3.66 -23.01 -20.95
CA CYS A 61 -5.05 -22.61 -21.06
C CYS A 61 -5.66 -22.52 -19.65
N LEU A 62 -6.65 -21.64 -19.47
CA LEU A 62 -7.40 -21.61 -18.21
C LEU A 62 -8.11 -22.96 -17.95
N PRO A 63 -8.29 -23.35 -16.68
CA PRO A 63 -8.94 -24.62 -16.35
C PRO A 63 -10.35 -24.73 -16.92
N ALA A 64 -10.73 -25.92 -17.39
CA ALA A 64 -12.06 -26.17 -17.94
C ALA A 64 -13.17 -25.72 -16.96
N GLY A 65 -14.15 -24.96 -17.46
CA GLY A 65 -15.25 -24.43 -16.67
C GLY A 65 -14.89 -23.27 -15.73
N ARG A 66 -13.64 -22.77 -15.74
CA ARG A 66 -13.20 -21.62 -14.95
C ARG A 66 -12.66 -20.54 -15.88
N MET A 67 -13.42 -19.44 -15.99
CA MET A 67 -13.02 -18.23 -16.71
C MET A 67 -12.90 -17.06 -15.74
N GLY A 68 -12.46 -15.91 -16.24
CA GLY A 68 -12.39 -14.67 -15.48
C GLY A 68 -11.02 -14.38 -14.87
N THR A 69 -10.96 -13.27 -14.16
CA THR A 69 -9.75 -12.63 -13.64
C THR A 69 -9.06 -13.51 -12.60
N ALA A 70 -9.81 -14.14 -11.69
CA ALA A 70 -9.27 -15.03 -10.67
C ALA A 70 -8.57 -16.28 -11.25
N ALA A 71 -9.17 -16.88 -12.29
CA ALA A 71 -8.57 -18.03 -12.96
C ALA A 71 -7.28 -17.63 -13.69
N ALA A 72 -7.29 -16.48 -14.38
CA ALA A 72 -6.12 -15.94 -15.07
C ALA A 72 -4.98 -15.58 -14.10
N ALA A 73 -5.30 -14.98 -12.95
CA ALA A 73 -4.32 -14.68 -11.90
C ALA A 73 -3.66 -15.96 -11.38
N SER A 74 -4.45 -16.98 -11.03
CA SER A 74 -3.94 -18.25 -10.52
C SER A 74 -3.07 -18.99 -11.55
N VAL A 75 -3.47 -18.97 -12.83
CA VAL A 75 -2.67 -19.57 -13.91
C VAL A 75 -1.35 -18.83 -14.07
N ALA A 76 -1.36 -17.49 -14.08
CA ALA A 76 -0.15 -16.68 -14.21
C ALA A 76 0.82 -16.90 -13.05
N GLU A 77 0.33 -16.91 -11.81
CA GLU A 77 1.14 -17.14 -10.60
C GLU A 77 1.84 -18.51 -10.63
N ASN A 78 1.07 -19.56 -10.91
CA ASN A 78 1.59 -20.92 -11.02
C ASN A 78 2.60 -21.06 -12.17
N LEU A 79 2.34 -20.41 -13.31
CA LEU A 79 3.26 -20.39 -14.46
C LEU A 79 4.59 -19.75 -14.08
N CYS A 80 4.56 -18.56 -13.46
CA CYS A 80 5.77 -17.86 -13.01
C CYS A 80 6.56 -18.69 -11.99
N ARG A 81 5.88 -19.46 -11.14
CA ARG A 81 6.51 -20.36 -10.17
C ARG A 81 7.24 -21.53 -10.85
N THR A 82 6.64 -22.13 -11.88
CA THR A 82 7.20 -23.31 -12.57
C THR A 82 8.25 -22.94 -13.61
N PHE A 83 8.14 -21.75 -14.23
CA PHE A 83 9.04 -21.26 -15.27
C PHE A 83 9.66 -19.91 -14.89
N GLN A 84 10.64 -19.96 -14.00
CA GLN A 84 11.30 -18.78 -13.42
C GLN A 84 12.03 -17.89 -14.43
N SER A 85 12.33 -18.41 -15.61
CA SER A 85 12.96 -17.66 -16.71
C SER A 85 11.98 -16.91 -17.59
N VAL A 86 10.66 -17.12 -17.42
CA VAL A 86 9.65 -16.34 -18.13
C VAL A 86 9.76 -14.88 -17.71
N ARG A 87 9.80 -13.99 -18.71
CA ARG A 87 9.89 -12.53 -18.51
C ARG A 87 8.63 -11.82 -18.99
N TYR A 88 8.05 -12.33 -20.07
CA TYR A 88 6.91 -11.73 -20.75
C TYR A 88 5.82 -12.77 -21.02
N GLY A 89 4.57 -12.36 -20.87
CA GLY A 89 3.40 -13.12 -21.29
C GLY A 89 2.69 -12.48 -22.48
N LEU A 90 2.04 -13.32 -23.30
CA LEU A 90 1.02 -12.91 -24.24
C LEU A 90 -0.29 -13.59 -23.85
N LEU A 91 -1.34 -12.80 -23.61
CA LEU A 91 -2.69 -13.31 -23.44
C LEU A 91 -3.41 -13.18 -24.77
N VAL A 92 -3.61 -14.30 -25.45
CA VAL A 92 -4.11 -14.35 -26.82
C VAL A 92 -5.44 -15.07 -26.84
N GLY A 93 -6.45 -14.42 -27.41
CA GLY A 93 -7.78 -15.00 -27.50
C GLY A 93 -8.75 -14.12 -28.28
N ILE A 94 -10.06 -14.26 -28.02
CA ILE A 94 -11.10 -13.45 -28.65
C ILE A 94 -11.66 -12.39 -27.69
N GLY A 95 -12.26 -11.36 -28.28
CA GLY A 95 -13.03 -10.34 -27.56
C GLY A 95 -14.13 -9.74 -28.43
N GLY A 96 -15.00 -8.95 -27.79
CA GLY A 96 -16.05 -8.18 -28.46
C GLY A 96 -15.54 -6.79 -28.83
N GLY A 97 -15.62 -6.41 -30.10
CA GLY A 97 -15.12 -5.13 -30.61
C GLY A 97 -16.08 -3.98 -30.32
N VAL A 98 -15.54 -2.78 -30.10
CA VAL A 98 -16.31 -1.54 -29.98
C VAL A 98 -16.23 -0.78 -31.31
N PRO A 99 -17.29 -0.84 -32.14
CA PRO A 99 -17.29 -0.17 -33.44
C PRO A 99 -17.25 1.35 -33.23
N GLY A 100 -16.39 2.05 -33.97
CA GLY A 100 -15.96 3.42 -33.70
C GLY A 100 -16.95 4.54 -34.00
N VAL A 101 -18.19 4.43 -33.51
CA VAL A 101 -19.12 5.57 -33.45
C VAL A 101 -18.54 6.68 -32.56
N ILE A 102 -17.80 6.32 -31.51
CA ILE A 102 -17.19 7.25 -30.54
C ILE A 102 -15.68 7.42 -30.78
N SER A 103 -14.96 6.34 -31.08
CA SER A 103 -13.48 6.34 -31.22
C SER A 103 -12.97 6.72 -32.63
N GLY A 104 -13.86 6.77 -33.63
CA GLY A 104 -13.50 6.98 -35.04
C GLY A 104 -12.79 5.80 -35.71
N LYS A 105 -12.58 4.68 -35.01
CA LYS A 105 -11.93 3.47 -35.55
C LYS A 105 -12.96 2.46 -36.07
N ASP A 106 -12.88 2.13 -37.35
CA ASP A 106 -13.73 1.11 -37.98
C ASP A 106 -13.25 -0.31 -37.61
N ILE A 107 -13.61 -0.79 -36.42
CA ILE A 107 -13.30 -2.15 -35.94
C ILE A 107 -14.27 -3.16 -36.55
N ARG A 108 -13.74 -4.26 -37.10
CA ARG A 108 -14.51 -5.29 -37.81
C ARG A 108 -14.33 -6.69 -37.24
N LEU A 109 -15.31 -7.57 -37.48
CA LEU A 109 -15.16 -8.99 -37.17
C LEU A 109 -13.94 -9.56 -37.90
N GLY A 110 -13.12 -10.33 -37.20
CA GLY A 110 -11.85 -10.85 -37.68
C GLY A 110 -10.66 -9.89 -37.59
N ASP A 111 -10.84 -8.63 -37.14
CA ASP A 111 -9.74 -7.73 -36.80
C ASP A 111 -9.02 -8.14 -35.50
N VAL A 112 -7.88 -7.51 -35.22
CA VAL A 112 -7.11 -7.72 -34.00
C VAL A 112 -7.02 -6.41 -33.21
N VAL A 113 -7.25 -6.46 -31.91
CA VAL A 113 -6.99 -5.37 -30.97
C VAL A 113 -5.82 -5.75 -30.07
N VAL A 114 -4.86 -4.84 -29.91
CA VAL A 114 -3.68 -5.01 -29.08
C VAL A 114 -3.69 -3.96 -27.98
N SER A 115 -3.53 -4.40 -26.73
CA SER A 115 -3.52 -3.50 -25.57
C SER A 115 -2.31 -2.57 -25.64
N VAL A 116 -2.55 -1.27 -25.83
CA VAL A 116 -1.50 -0.23 -25.83
C VAL A 116 -1.99 0.95 -25.00
N PRO A 117 -1.14 1.53 -24.11
CA PRO A 117 -1.51 2.71 -23.33
C PRO A 117 -2.03 3.86 -24.19
N GLY A 118 -3.11 4.51 -23.74
CA GLY A 118 -3.77 5.59 -24.49
C GLY A 118 -5.03 6.10 -23.80
N GLY A 119 -5.39 7.36 -24.04
CA GLY A 119 -6.61 7.96 -23.49
C GLY A 119 -6.67 8.03 -21.96
N GLY A 120 -5.51 8.13 -21.29
CA GLY A 120 -5.41 8.14 -19.82
C GLY A 120 -5.35 6.75 -19.17
N ASN A 121 -5.40 5.66 -19.95
CA ASN A 121 -5.43 4.28 -19.48
C ASN A 121 -4.13 3.52 -19.80
N GLY A 122 -3.76 2.54 -18.98
CA GLY A 122 -2.56 1.70 -19.13
C GLY A 122 -2.60 0.67 -20.27
N GLY A 123 -3.59 0.76 -21.16
CA GLY A 123 -3.83 -0.19 -22.26
C GLY A 123 -4.81 -1.30 -21.93
N VAL A 124 -5.06 -1.56 -20.64
CA VAL A 124 -6.16 -2.38 -20.13
C VAL A 124 -6.87 -1.63 -18.99
N VAL A 125 -8.18 -1.74 -18.92
CA VAL A 125 -9.00 -1.25 -17.79
C VAL A 125 -9.85 -2.38 -17.26
N GLN A 126 -9.96 -2.50 -15.93
CA GLN A 126 -10.90 -3.45 -15.33
C GLN A 126 -12.25 -2.77 -15.13
N TYR A 127 -13.21 -3.06 -16.02
CA TYR A 127 -14.45 -2.27 -16.12
C TYR A 127 -15.52 -2.65 -15.08
N ASP A 128 -15.35 -3.80 -14.41
CA ASP A 128 -16.24 -4.30 -13.38
C ASP A 128 -15.58 -4.34 -12.00
N TYR A 129 -14.53 -3.53 -11.82
CA TYR A 129 -13.92 -3.26 -10.51
C TYR A 129 -14.14 -1.81 -10.11
N GLY A 130 -14.93 -1.58 -9.06
CA GLY A 130 -15.46 -0.26 -8.78
C GLY A 130 -16.52 -0.24 -7.68
N LYS A 131 -16.95 0.96 -7.30
CA LYS A 131 -17.97 1.20 -6.27
C LYS A 131 -19.22 1.73 -6.94
N ILE A 132 -20.38 1.15 -6.64
CA ILE A 132 -21.67 1.77 -6.96
C ILE A 132 -21.92 2.86 -5.91
N GLY A 133 -21.97 4.12 -6.34
CA GLY A 133 -22.33 5.25 -5.47
C GLY A 133 -23.82 5.25 -5.15
N GLY A 134 -24.24 6.01 -4.12
CA GLY A 134 -25.64 6.10 -3.68
C GLY A 134 -26.63 6.59 -4.77
N ASN A 135 -26.14 7.22 -5.84
CA ASN A 135 -26.92 7.60 -7.02
C ASN A 135 -27.01 6.48 -8.09
N GLY A 136 -26.56 5.26 -7.78
CA GLY A 136 -26.46 4.16 -8.73
C GLY A 136 -25.32 4.29 -9.74
N ARG A 137 -24.49 5.34 -9.66
CA ARG A 137 -23.38 5.55 -10.60
C ARG A 137 -22.21 4.66 -10.22
N TYR A 138 -21.84 3.76 -11.14
CA TYR A 138 -20.64 2.95 -11.01
C TYR A 138 -19.40 3.83 -11.17
N THR A 139 -18.54 3.86 -10.16
CA THR A 139 -17.24 4.54 -10.21
C THR A 139 -16.16 3.48 -10.27
N HIS A 140 -15.53 3.36 -11.43
CA HIS A 140 -14.40 2.46 -11.67
C HIS A 140 -13.27 2.77 -10.68
N ARG A 141 -12.74 1.73 -10.03
CA ARG A 141 -11.58 1.80 -9.13
C ARG A 141 -10.52 0.83 -9.63
N GLY A 142 -9.26 1.10 -9.29
CA GLY A 142 -8.15 0.21 -9.61
C GLY A 142 -7.44 0.53 -10.92
N HIS A 143 -6.19 0.11 -10.97
CA HIS A 143 -5.30 0.22 -12.12
C HIS A 143 -4.70 -1.15 -12.39
N VAL A 144 -4.58 -1.50 -13.67
CA VAL A 144 -3.89 -2.72 -14.11
C VAL A 144 -2.55 -2.28 -14.69
N ASN A 145 -1.48 -3.01 -14.39
CA ASN A 145 -0.15 -2.72 -14.93
C ASN A 145 -0.20 -2.56 -16.46
N ALA A 146 0.56 -1.60 -16.99
CA ALA A 146 0.70 -1.43 -18.43
C ALA A 146 1.56 -2.55 -19.04
N PRO A 147 1.35 -2.90 -20.33
CA PRO A 147 2.23 -3.82 -21.04
C PRO A 147 3.70 -3.34 -21.02
N PRO A 148 4.69 -4.25 -20.91
CA PRO A 148 6.10 -3.91 -20.90
C PRO A 148 6.55 -3.06 -22.09
N GLU A 149 7.37 -2.04 -21.83
CA GLU A 149 7.89 -1.11 -22.85
C GLU A 149 8.62 -1.84 -24.00
N ASN A 150 9.32 -2.92 -23.68
CA ASN A 150 9.99 -3.77 -24.67
C ASN A 150 9.00 -4.36 -25.69
N LEU A 151 7.88 -4.94 -25.21
CA LEU A 151 6.82 -5.46 -26.07
C LEU A 151 6.14 -4.33 -26.87
N LEU A 152 5.91 -3.17 -26.26
CA LEU A 152 5.33 -2.00 -26.93
C LEU A 152 6.21 -1.47 -28.08
N SER A 153 7.53 -1.53 -27.91
CA SER A 153 8.50 -1.19 -28.95
C SER A 153 8.39 -2.13 -30.16
N TYR A 154 8.25 -3.43 -29.92
CA TYR A 154 8.04 -4.42 -30.99
C TYR A 154 6.66 -4.34 -31.63
N VAL A 155 5.62 -3.97 -30.88
CA VAL A 155 4.30 -3.64 -31.46
C VAL A 155 4.41 -2.48 -32.45
N THR A 156 5.18 -1.44 -32.10
CA THR A 156 5.43 -0.28 -32.98
C THR A 156 6.21 -0.69 -34.23
N LEU A 157 7.29 -1.45 -34.07
CA LEU A 157 8.10 -1.96 -35.19
C LEU A 157 7.26 -2.81 -36.15
N LEU A 158 6.54 -3.80 -35.62
CA LEU A 158 5.69 -4.68 -36.42
C LEU A 158 4.61 -3.88 -37.16
N GLY A 159 3.98 -2.91 -36.50
CA GLY A 159 3.02 -2.00 -37.14
C GLY A 159 3.62 -1.25 -38.33
N CYS A 160 4.86 -0.76 -38.22
CA CYS A 160 5.57 -0.11 -39.33
C CYS A 160 5.89 -1.09 -40.47
N LEU A 161 6.28 -2.33 -40.16
CA LEU A 161 6.59 -3.36 -41.16
C LEU A 161 5.34 -3.81 -41.92
N LEU A 162 4.22 -4.00 -41.22
CA LEU A 162 2.93 -4.35 -41.83
C LEU A 162 2.42 -3.23 -42.75
N ARG A 163 2.60 -1.95 -42.39
CA ARG A 163 2.23 -0.80 -43.24
C ARG A 163 3.16 -0.59 -44.44
N ARG A 164 4.48 -0.70 -44.26
CA ARG A 164 5.47 -0.48 -45.35
C ARG A 164 5.24 -1.44 -46.52
N LYS A 165 4.86 -2.69 -46.24
CA LYS A 165 4.66 -3.71 -47.28
C LYS A 165 3.35 -3.56 -48.05
N GLN A 166 2.35 -2.84 -47.52
CA GLN A 166 1.19 -2.41 -48.31
C GLN A 166 1.57 -1.46 -49.47
N ALA A 167 2.78 -0.89 -49.45
CA ALA A 167 3.30 0.01 -50.49
C ALA A 167 4.37 -0.62 -51.42
N GLY A 168 4.80 -1.87 -51.20
CA GLY A 168 5.84 -2.49 -52.03
C GLY A 168 6.13 -3.97 -51.76
N GLY A 169 5.56 -4.85 -52.61
CA GLY A 169 6.11 -6.12 -53.12
C GLY A 169 6.65 -7.24 -52.21
N GLY A 170 6.82 -7.06 -50.91
CA GLY A 170 7.27 -8.12 -49.99
C GLY A 170 6.12 -8.68 -49.13
N GLY A 171 6.03 -10.01 -48.96
CA GLY A 171 4.91 -10.71 -48.28
C GLY A 171 4.63 -10.25 -46.84
N ASN A 172 3.35 -10.20 -46.46
CA ASN A 172 2.90 -9.80 -45.12
C ASN A 172 2.99 -11.02 -44.19
N VAL A 173 3.95 -11.02 -43.26
CA VAL A 173 4.20 -12.15 -42.34
C VAL A 173 2.94 -12.63 -41.60
N MET A 174 2.08 -11.71 -41.15
CA MET A 174 0.84 -12.07 -40.48
C MET A 174 -0.14 -12.73 -41.46
N ALA A 175 -0.22 -12.25 -42.70
CA ALA A 175 -1.05 -12.85 -43.73
C ALA A 175 -0.54 -14.24 -44.15
N ASP A 176 0.78 -14.42 -44.25
CA ASP A 176 1.41 -15.69 -44.61
C ASP A 176 1.15 -16.75 -43.53
N ILE A 177 1.31 -16.39 -42.24
CA ILE A 177 0.97 -17.26 -41.11
C ILE A 177 -0.52 -17.60 -41.13
N LEU A 178 -1.39 -16.60 -41.33
CA LEU A 178 -2.83 -16.81 -41.35
C LEU A 178 -3.28 -17.71 -42.51
N ALA A 179 -2.66 -17.59 -43.68
CA ALA A 179 -2.90 -18.46 -44.83
C ALA A 179 -2.45 -19.90 -44.54
N SER A 180 -1.36 -20.09 -43.80
CA SER A 180 -0.84 -21.42 -43.45
C SER A 180 -1.75 -22.25 -42.54
N LEU A 181 -2.67 -21.61 -41.80
CA LEU A 181 -3.64 -22.29 -40.95
C LEU A 181 -4.76 -23.00 -41.76
N GLY A 182 -4.90 -22.68 -43.05
CA GLY A 182 -5.85 -23.33 -43.97
C GLY A 182 -7.22 -22.66 -44.06
N GLU A 183 -8.08 -23.21 -44.92
CA GLU A 183 -9.38 -22.61 -45.30
C GLU A 183 -10.36 -22.44 -44.13
N ALA A 184 -10.29 -23.30 -43.10
CA ALA A 184 -11.14 -23.23 -41.91
C ALA A 184 -11.01 -21.90 -41.14
N TYR A 185 -9.89 -21.19 -41.31
CA TYR A 185 -9.58 -19.92 -40.66
C TYR A 185 -9.52 -18.74 -41.65
N ALA A 186 -9.84 -18.99 -42.92
CA ALA A 186 -9.93 -17.97 -43.94
C ALA A 186 -11.07 -16.98 -43.64
N TYR A 187 -11.09 -15.86 -44.34
CA TYR A 187 -12.24 -14.97 -44.29
C TYR A 187 -13.48 -15.76 -44.76
N PRO A 188 -14.55 -15.83 -43.95
CA PRO A 188 -15.67 -16.72 -44.25
C PRO A 188 -16.40 -16.27 -45.53
N ALA A 189 -16.35 -17.11 -46.56
CA ALA A 189 -16.99 -16.83 -47.84
C ALA A 189 -18.52 -16.83 -47.68
N GLY A 190 -19.19 -15.78 -48.18
CA GLY A 190 -20.65 -15.63 -48.11
C GLY A 190 -21.18 -14.99 -46.83
N LEU A 191 -20.38 -14.89 -45.76
CA LEU A 191 -20.74 -14.14 -44.56
C LEU A 191 -20.35 -12.67 -44.70
N ARG A 192 -21.31 -11.77 -44.46
CA ARG A 192 -21.05 -10.33 -44.40
C ARG A 192 -20.78 -9.93 -42.96
N ASP A 193 -19.78 -9.07 -42.77
CA ASP A 193 -19.61 -8.34 -41.52
C ASP A 193 -20.73 -7.30 -41.40
N ARG A 194 -21.79 -7.66 -40.66
CA ARG A 194 -22.98 -6.83 -40.44
C ARG A 194 -22.89 -6.20 -39.06
N LEU A 195 -23.07 -4.88 -38.99
CA LEU A 195 -23.11 -4.13 -37.75
C LEU A 195 -24.49 -3.46 -37.66
N PHE A 196 -25.11 -3.48 -36.49
CA PHE A 196 -26.40 -2.85 -36.25
C PHE A 196 -26.27 -1.68 -35.26
N CYS A 197 -27.25 -0.77 -35.30
CA CYS A 197 -27.38 0.32 -34.34
C CYS A 197 -27.53 -0.24 -32.91
N SER A 198 -27.03 0.49 -31.91
CA SER A 198 -26.98 -0.01 -30.53
C SER A 198 -28.33 -0.24 -29.85
N ASN A 199 -29.41 0.35 -30.38
CA ASN A 199 -30.78 0.17 -29.93
C ASN A 199 -31.53 -0.95 -30.67
N TYR A 200 -30.89 -1.65 -31.61
CA TYR A 200 -31.53 -2.71 -32.38
C TYR A 200 -31.65 -4.01 -31.55
N VAL A 201 -32.82 -4.65 -31.61
CA VAL A 201 -33.14 -5.83 -30.78
C VAL A 201 -33.22 -7.11 -31.61
N HIS A 202 -32.30 -8.01 -31.30
CA HIS A 202 -32.26 -9.47 -31.55
C HIS A 202 -33.61 -10.19 -31.43
N ARG A 203 -34.28 -10.60 -32.54
CA ARG A 203 -35.26 -11.69 -32.44
C ARG A 203 -34.54 -13.02 -32.50
N ASP A 204 -34.54 -13.75 -31.38
CA ASP A 204 -33.97 -15.09 -31.32
C ASP A 204 -34.99 -16.08 -31.92
N ILE A 205 -34.86 -16.37 -33.22
CA ILE A 205 -35.76 -17.29 -33.92
C ILE A 205 -35.12 -18.68 -33.94
N GLN A 206 -35.77 -19.64 -33.28
CA GLN A 206 -35.36 -21.05 -33.29
C GLN A 206 -35.15 -21.55 -34.73
N GLY A 207 -33.93 -22.02 -35.03
CA GLY A 207 -33.54 -22.57 -36.34
C GLY A 207 -32.69 -21.66 -37.22
N TYR A 208 -32.48 -20.39 -36.85
CA TYR A 208 -31.55 -19.48 -37.55
C TYR A 208 -30.29 -19.25 -36.70
N THR A 209 -29.11 -19.34 -37.31
CA THR A 209 -27.82 -19.04 -36.67
C THR A 209 -27.35 -17.65 -37.05
N GLY A 210 -27.17 -16.76 -36.07
CA GLY A 210 -26.66 -15.40 -36.32
C GLY A 210 -27.71 -14.42 -36.86
N CYS A 211 -27.26 -13.36 -37.55
CA CYS A 211 -28.10 -12.25 -38.01
C CYS A 211 -28.92 -12.56 -39.27
N ASP A 212 -28.94 -13.81 -39.74
CA ASP A 212 -29.54 -14.19 -41.03
C ASP A 212 -31.07 -13.99 -41.04
N ALA A 213 -31.70 -14.04 -39.86
CA ALA A 213 -33.12 -13.71 -39.67
C ALA A 213 -33.39 -12.20 -39.46
N CYS A 214 -32.34 -11.38 -39.30
CA CYS A 214 -32.46 -9.94 -39.06
C CYS A 214 -32.57 -9.19 -40.38
N GLY A 215 -33.63 -8.37 -40.51
CA GLY A 215 -33.84 -7.50 -41.66
C GLY A 215 -32.75 -6.43 -41.83
N PHE A 216 -32.83 -5.65 -42.91
CA PHE A 216 -31.90 -4.54 -43.16
C PHE A 216 -32.17 -3.30 -42.28
N GLU A 217 -33.28 -3.28 -41.55
CA GLU A 217 -33.62 -2.20 -40.62
C GLU A 217 -32.60 -2.13 -39.48
N GLY A 218 -32.02 -0.96 -39.24
CA GLY A 218 -31.03 -0.75 -38.19
C GLY A 218 -29.60 -1.22 -38.52
N GLU A 219 -29.34 -1.77 -39.73
CA GLU A 219 -27.98 -2.09 -40.16
C GLU A 219 -27.18 -0.82 -40.49
N VAL A 220 -25.99 -0.69 -39.91
CA VAL A 220 -25.08 0.43 -40.12
C VAL A 220 -24.30 0.21 -41.42
N PHE A 221 -24.53 1.09 -42.39
CA PHE A 221 -23.79 1.06 -43.64
C PHE A 221 -22.30 1.29 -43.40
N ARG A 222 -21.47 0.36 -43.86
CA ARG A 222 -20.01 0.47 -43.86
C ARG A 222 -19.45 0.17 -45.24
N ARG A 223 -18.51 0.99 -45.70
CA ARG A 223 -17.84 0.77 -46.99
C ARG A 223 -17.12 -0.57 -46.98
N ARG A 224 -17.15 -1.32 -48.09
CA ARG A 224 -16.36 -2.55 -48.24
C ARG A 224 -14.86 -2.21 -48.17
N ARG A 225 -14.08 -2.97 -47.39
CA ARG A 225 -12.61 -2.83 -47.38
C ARG A 225 -12.02 -3.36 -48.69
N SER A 226 -10.86 -2.85 -49.07
CA SER A 226 -10.12 -3.29 -50.26
C SER A 226 -9.44 -4.65 -50.08
N SER A 227 -9.38 -5.17 -48.84
CA SER A 227 -8.74 -6.43 -48.48
C SER A 227 -9.51 -7.13 -47.37
N ASP A 228 -9.50 -8.47 -47.42
CA ASP A 228 -10.09 -9.36 -46.41
C ASP A 228 -9.06 -9.75 -45.32
N LEU A 229 -7.87 -9.13 -45.33
CA LEU A 229 -6.87 -9.29 -44.27
C LEU A 229 -7.31 -8.57 -42.99
N PRO A 230 -7.00 -9.13 -41.80
CA PRO A 230 -7.30 -8.48 -40.53
C PRO A 230 -6.60 -7.12 -40.41
N VAL A 231 -7.30 -6.14 -39.83
CA VAL A 231 -6.71 -4.86 -39.44
C VAL A 231 -6.31 -4.92 -37.97
N VAL A 232 -5.13 -4.43 -37.65
CA VAL A 232 -4.63 -4.35 -36.27
C VAL A 232 -4.93 -2.96 -35.69
N HIS A 233 -5.67 -2.92 -34.60
CA HIS A 233 -6.01 -1.71 -33.86
C HIS A 233 -5.25 -1.68 -32.53
N LEU A 234 -4.61 -0.55 -32.25
CA LEU A 234 -3.90 -0.33 -30.99
C LEU A 234 -4.76 0.53 -30.06
N GLY A 235 -4.96 0.12 -28.82
CA GLY A 235 -5.67 0.92 -27.82
C GLY A 235 -6.12 0.13 -26.59
N THR A 236 -7.08 0.70 -25.85
CA THR A 236 -7.52 0.16 -24.56
C THR A 236 -8.44 -1.04 -24.72
N ILE A 237 -8.16 -2.11 -23.98
CA ILE A 237 -9.03 -3.28 -23.83
C ILE A 237 -9.69 -3.25 -22.46
N ALA A 238 -11.01 -3.38 -22.39
CA ALA A 238 -11.75 -3.52 -21.15
C ALA A 238 -11.84 -4.99 -20.75
N SER A 239 -11.34 -5.31 -19.56
CA SER A 239 -11.29 -6.66 -19.00
C SER A 239 -12.19 -6.78 -17.78
N GLY A 240 -12.86 -7.90 -17.60
CA GLY A 240 -13.69 -8.17 -16.42
C GLY A 240 -14.11 -9.62 -16.29
N ASP A 241 -14.86 -9.95 -15.25
CA ASP A 241 -15.53 -11.23 -15.04
C ASP A 241 -16.91 -11.29 -15.72
N SER A 242 -17.52 -10.13 -15.95
CA SER A 242 -18.78 -10.06 -16.70
C SER A 242 -18.54 -10.18 -18.22
N LEU A 243 -19.53 -10.71 -18.95
CA LEU A 243 -19.52 -10.71 -20.42
C LEU A 243 -20.45 -9.60 -20.92
N VAL A 244 -19.92 -8.64 -21.67
CA VAL A 244 -20.73 -7.56 -22.26
C VAL A 244 -21.37 -8.07 -23.55
N ILE A 245 -22.69 -8.26 -23.50
CA ILE A 245 -23.53 -8.75 -24.62
C ILE A 245 -24.67 -7.78 -24.95
N ASN A 246 -24.49 -6.48 -24.69
CA ASN A 246 -25.51 -5.47 -24.93
C ASN A 246 -24.84 -4.20 -25.47
N ALA A 247 -25.22 -3.81 -26.69
CA ALA A 247 -24.61 -2.68 -27.40
C ALA A 247 -24.78 -1.35 -26.65
N ALA A 248 -25.92 -1.13 -25.99
CA ALA A 248 -26.14 0.08 -25.20
C ALA A 248 -25.26 0.11 -23.94
N ILE A 249 -25.09 -1.03 -23.25
CA ILE A 249 -24.17 -1.14 -22.12
C ILE A 249 -22.71 -0.95 -22.58
N ARG A 250 -22.32 -1.59 -23.69
CA ARG A 250 -21.00 -1.42 -24.32
C ARG A 250 -20.70 0.04 -24.61
N ASP A 251 -21.63 0.75 -25.25
CA ASP A 251 -21.46 2.15 -25.63
C ASP A 251 -21.42 3.06 -24.40
N ARG A 252 -22.26 2.79 -23.39
CA ARG A 252 -22.23 3.49 -22.09
C ARG A 252 -20.87 3.31 -21.40
N LEU A 253 -20.40 2.08 -21.25
CA LEU A 253 -19.12 1.77 -20.62
C LEU A 253 -17.98 2.41 -21.41
N SER A 254 -17.97 2.31 -22.74
CA SER A 254 -16.98 3.00 -23.57
C SER A 254 -17.00 4.52 -23.34
N GLY A 255 -18.18 5.12 -23.24
CA GLY A 255 -18.38 6.54 -22.92
C GLY A 255 -17.85 6.95 -21.54
N GLU A 256 -18.04 6.12 -20.51
CA GLU A 256 -17.48 6.34 -19.16
C GLU A 256 -15.95 6.40 -19.17
N TYR A 257 -15.30 5.71 -20.12
CA TYR A 257 -13.85 5.76 -20.36
C TYR A 257 -13.45 6.68 -21.52
N GLY A 258 -14.26 7.72 -21.80
CA GLY A 258 -13.95 8.74 -22.80
C GLY A 258 -13.86 8.22 -24.23
N GLY A 259 -14.53 7.10 -24.54
CA GLY A 259 -14.50 6.46 -25.86
C GLY A 259 -13.19 5.71 -26.18
N SER A 260 -12.35 5.47 -25.18
CA SER A 260 -11.02 4.87 -25.38
C SER A 260 -11.03 3.34 -25.53
N ILE A 261 -12.09 2.66 -25.08
CA ILE A 261 -12.22 1.20 -25.14
C ILE A 261 -12.49 0.76 -26.59
N LEU A 262 -11.66 -0.18 -27.07
CA LEU A 262 -11.76 -0.76 -28.41
C LEU A 262 -12.27 -2.20 -28.41
N CYS A 263 -12.14 -2.89 -27.27
CA CYS A 263 -12.51 -4.29 -27.14
C CYS A 263 -12.88 -4.62 -25.69
N PHE A 264 -13.89 -5.46 -25.49
CA PHE A 264 -14.23 -6.10 -24.22
C PHE A 264 -13.79 -7.58 -24.25
N GLU A 265 -13.18 -8.05 -23.17
CA GLU A 265 -12.78 -9.44 -23.00
C GLU A 265 -12.88 -9.86 -21.53
N CYS A 266 -12.70 -11.15 -21.26
CA CYS A 266 -12.81 -11.70 -19.91
C CYS A 266 -11.48 -12.24 -19.39
N GLY A 267 -11.00 -11.65 -18.29
CA GLY A 267 -9.97 -12.24 -17.42
C GLY A 267 -8.56 -11.67 -17.50
N SER A 268 -8.18 -10.94 -18.55
CA SER A 268 -6.78 -10.48 -18.71
C SER A 268 -6.27 -9.58 -17.58
N ALA A 269 -7.13 -8.77 -16.96
CA ALA A 269 -6.78 -7.89 -15.84
C ALA A 269 -6.19 -8.67 -14.65
N GLY A 270 -6.63 -9.90 -14.41
CA GLY A 270 -6.14 -10.71 -13.29
C GLY A 270 -4.70 -11.19 -13.46
N ALA A 271 -4.25 -11.43 -14.70
CA ALA A 271 -2.88 -11.92 -14.96
C ALA A 271 -1.84 -10.79 -15.00
N MET A 272 -2.21 -9.59 -15.49
CA MET A 272 -1.27 -8.49 -15.76
C MET A 272 -0.54 -7.95 -14.53
N ASN A 273 -1.15 -8.07 -13.34
CA ASN A 273 -0.49 -7.66 -12.10
C ASN A 273 0.55 -8.67 -11.59
N THR A 274 0.54 -9.90 -12.12
CA THR A 274 1.43 -11.00 -11.71
C THR A 274 2.50 -11.30 -12.77
N LEU A 275 2.11 -11.29 -14.05
CA LEU A 275 2.96 -11.57 -15.19
C LEU A 275 2.97 -10.34 -16.11
N PRO A 276 4.13 -9.70 -16.35
CA PRO A 276 4.21 -8.60 -17.31
C PRO A 276 3.81 -9.09 -18.71
N CYS A 277 2.67 -8.63 -19.24
CA CYS A 277 2.12 -9.22 -20.46
C CYS A 277 1.44 -8.22 -21.40
N LEU A 278 1.30 -8.63 -22.66
CA LEU A 278 0.58 -7.92 -23.71
C LEU A 278 -0.69 -8.71 -24.06
N ILE A 279 -1.82 -8.00 -24.18
CA ILE A 279 -3.12 -8.61 -24.49
C ILE A 279 -3.41 -8.43 -25.98
N ILE A 280 -3.73 -9.54 -26.65
CA ILE A 280 -3.99 -9.60 -28.09
C ILE A 280 -5.32 -10.30 -28.31
N LYS A 281 -6.32 -9.58 -28.81
CA LYS A 281 -7.68 -10.09 -28.98
C LYS A 281 -8.16 -10.02 -30.41
N GLY A 282 -8.59 -11.15 -30.94
CA GLY A 282 -9.31 -11.25 -32.20
C GLY A 282 -10.77 -10.85 -31.99
N ILE A 283 -11.32 -10.02 -32.86
CA ILE A 283 -12.68 -9.53 -32.73
C ILE A 283 -13.65 -10.58 -33.28
N ALA A 284 -14.34 -11.26 -32.36
CA ALA A 284 -15.29 -12.33 -32.70
C ALA A 284 -16.76 -11.88 -32.60
N SER A 285 -17.05 -10.79 -31.89
CA SER A 285 -18.38 -10.18 -31.79
C SER A 285 -18.25 -8.67 -31.67
N TYR A 286 -19.38 -7.96 -31.53
CA TYR A 286 -19.42 -6.52 -31.25
C TYR A 286 -19.78 -6.18 -29.80
N ALA A 287 -19.58 -7.11 -28.86
CA ALA A 287 -20.00 -6.94 -27.45
C ALA A 287 -21.47 -6.53 -27.32
N ASP A 288 -22.31 -7.10 -28.18
CA ASP A 288 -23.74 -6.87 -28.26
C ASP A 288 -24.48 -8.21 -28.24
N SER A 289 -25.81 -8.18 -28.41
CA SER A 289 -26.64 -9.38 -28.22
C SER A 289 -26.60 -10.34 -29.40
N HIS A 290 -25.86 -10.03 -30.46
CA HIS A 290 -25.74 -10.88 -31.64
C HIS A 290 -24.69 -11.98 -31.39
N ARG A 291 -25.01 -13.21 -31.81
CA ARG A 291 -24.03 -14.30 -31.85
C ARG A 291 -23.38 -14.36 -33.21
N TYR A 292 -22.07 -14.16 -33.24
CA TYR A 292 -21.23 -14.23 -34.45
C TYR A 292 -20.30 -15.46 -34.39
N ASP A 293 -20.85 -16.62 -33.99
CA ASP A 293 -20.05 -17.82 -33.72
C ASP A 293 -19.21 -18.27 -34.92
N ALA A 294 -19.71 -18.05 -36.14
CA ALA A 294 -18.98 -18.34 -37.39
C ALA A 294 -17.70 -17.50 -37.59
N TRP A 295 -17.56 -16.37 -36.89
CA TRP A 295 -16.37 -15.52 -36.95
C TRP A 295 -15.29 -15.90 -35.93
N ARG A 296 -15.62 -16.74 -34.93
CA ARG A 296 -14.68 -17.12 -33.87
C ARG A 296 -13.40 -17.79 -34.43
N PRO A 297 -13.45 -18.76 -35.37
CA PRO A 297 -12.24 -19.37 -35.92
C PRO A 297 -11.33 -18.31 -36.58
N ARG A 298 -11.91 -17.45 -37.41
CA ARG A 298 -11.20 -16.36 -38.09
C ARG A 298 -10.54 -15.40 -37.09
N ALA A 299 -11.26 -15.00 -36.04
CA ALA A 299 -10.78 -14.08 -35.02
C ALA A 299 -9.62 -14.68 -34.20
N ILE A 300 -9.75 -15.94 -33.76
CA ILE A 300 -8.70 -16.67 -33.04
C ILE A 300 -7.43 -16.73 -33.89
N ALA A 301 -7.57 -17.15 -35.15
CA ALA A 301 -6.45 -17.27 -36.08
C ALA A 301 -5.77 -15.93 -36.35
N ALA A 302 -6.54 -14.85 -36.50
CA ALA A 302 -5.98 -13.51 -36.68
C ALA A 302 -5.14 -13.09 -35.45
N ALA A 303 -5.66 -13.28 -34.23
CA ALA A 303 -4.94 -12.96 -33.00
C ALA A 303 -3.65 -13.80 -32.84
N CYS A 304 -3.73 -15.11 -33.09
CA CYS A 304 -2.58 -16.01 -33.01
C CYS A 304 -1.52 -15.67 -34.06
N SER A 305 -1.93 -15.38 -35.30
CA SER A 305 -1.00 -14.97 -36.38
C SER A 305 -0.29 -13.66 -36.06
N TYR A 306 -0.99 -12.68 -35.47
CA TYR A 306 -0.36 -11.44 -35.01
C TYR A 306 0.64 -11.71 -33.88
N ALA A 307 0.27 -12.52 -32.88
CA ALA A 307 1.15 -12.87 -31.78
C ALA A 307 2.41 -13.62 -32.26
N LYS A 308 2.30 -14.58 -33.19
CA LYS A 308 3.46 -15.24 -33.81
C LYS A 308 4.34 -14.23 -34.53
N ALA A 309 3.74 -13.37 -35.36
CA ALA A 309 4.46 -12.34 -36.08
C ALA A 309 5.22 -11.42 -35.12
N LEU A 310 4.64 -11.05 -33.99
CA LEU A 310 5.31 -10.28 -32.94
C LEU A 310 6.51 -11.03 -32.37
N ILE A 311 6.33 -12.28 -31.93
CA ILE A 311 7.40 -13.11 -31.36
C ILE A 311 8.58 -13.26 -32.33
N LEU A 312 8.33 -13.44 -33.62
CA LEU A 312 9.37 -13.57 -34.65
C LEU A 312 10.26 -12.33 -34.80
N HIS A 313 9.82 -11.16 -34.32
CA HIS A 313 10.57 -9.90 -34.38
C HIS A 313 11.23 -9.53 -33.05
N ILE A 314 10.85 -10.18 -31.95
CA ILE A 314 11.52 -10.02 -30.66
C ILE A 314 12.88 -10.75 -30.75
N PRO A 315 14.02 -10.12 -30.41
CA PRO A 315 15.31 -10.78 -30.36
C PRO A 315 15.32 -11.77 -29.20
N ARG A 316 16.05 -12.87 -29.37
CA ARG A 316 16.28 -13.81 -28.27
C ARG A 316 17.11 -13.12 -27.21
N GLU A 317 16.54 -12.90 -26.03
CA GLU A 317 17.32 -12.52 -24.86
C GLU A 317 18.15 -13.72 -24.41
N GLU A 318 19.46 -13.53 -24.28
CA GLU A 318 20.30 -14.50 -23.61
C GLU A 318 19.85 -14.56 -22.15
N VAL A 319 19.32 -15.71 -21.73
CA VAL A 319 19.12 -15.99 -20.31
C VAL A 319 20.49 -15.76 -19.68
N PRO A 320 20.65 -14.81 -18.73
CA PRO A 320 21.91 -14.69 -18.00
C PRO A 320 22.21 -16.09 -17.51
N GLN A 321 23.32 -16.67 -17.95
CA GLN A 321 23.78 -17.92 -17.39
C GLN A 321 24.00 -17.61 -15.92
N HIS A 322 23.01 -17.95 -15.10
CA HIS A 322 23.24 -18.18 -13.69
C HIS A 322 24.17 -19.40 -13.66
N GLU A 323 25.48 -19.14 -13.79
CA GLU A 323 26.56 -20.10 -13.56
C GLU A 323 26.48 -20.71 -12.14
N ASN A 324 25.57 -20.24 -11.29
CA ASN A 324 25.40 -20.70 -9.92
C ASN A 324 24.24 -21.69 -9.68
N LEU A 325 23.41 -22.06 -10.68
CA LEU A 325 22.32 -23.06 -10.45
C LEU A 325 22.58 -24.46 -11.02
N VAL A 326 23.47 -24.61 -12.02
CA VAL A 326 23.85 -25.92 -12.58
C VAL A 326 24.53 -26.78 -11.51
N HIS A 327 25.26 -26.14 -10.58
CA HIS A 327 25.97 -26.84 -9.53
C HIS A 327 25.07 -27.48 -8.47
N VAL A 328 23.79 -27.10 -8.34
CA VAL A 328 22.89 -27.65 -7.31
C VAL A 328 22.05 -28.80 -7.87
N THR A 329 21.60 -28.72 -9.13
CA THR A 329 20.84 -29.82 -9.76
C THR A 329 21.73 -31.01 -10.12
N ASP A 330 22.96 -30.76 -10.56
CA ASP A 330 23.94 -31.82 -10.81
C ASP A 330 24.44 -32.41 -9.48
N LEU A 331 24.60 -31.59 -8.44
CA LEU A 331 24.94 -32.07 -7.09
C LEU A 331 23.79 -32.87 -6.45
N VAL A 332 22.52 -32.50 -6.65
CA VAL A 332 21.37 -33.30 -6.18
C VAL A 332 21.23 -34.60 -6.96
N LYS A 333 21.60 -34.61 -8.25
CA LYS A 333 21.64 -35.82 -9.08
C LYS A 333 22.81 -36.73 -8.67
N ASP A 334 23.99 -36.17 -8.44
CA ASP A 334 25.17 -36.88 -7.94
C ASP A 334 24.95 -37.41 -6.51
N ILE A 335 24.33 -36.63 -5.62
CA ILE A 335 23.95 -37.10 -4.27
C ILE A 335 22.90 -38.22 -4.34
N ARG A 336 21.94 -38.14 -5.27
CA ARG A 336 20.93 -39.20 -5.48
C ARG A 336 21.57 -40.47 -6.05
N ASP A 337 22.51 -40.33 -6.97
CA ASP A 337 23.23 -41.44 -7.58
C ASP A 337 24.23 -42.06 -6.58
N GLU A 338 24.91 -41.28 -5.75
CA GLU A 338 25.74 -41.77 -4.63
C GLU A 338 24.90 -42.43 -3.53
N LEU A 339 23.76 -41.86 -3.14
CA LEU A 339 22.82 -42.52 -2.22
C LEU A 339 22.23 -43.81 -2.81
N GLY A 340 22.04 -43.86 -4.13
CA GLY A 340 21.66 -45.06 -4.88
C GLY A 340 22.76 -46.12 -4.84
N GLN A 341 24.03 -45.72 -5.02
CA GLN A 341 25.19 -46.61 -4.90
C GLN A 341 25.41 -47.10 -3.47
N ILE A 342 25.20 -46.26 -2.46
CA ILE A 342 25.29 -46.62 -1.04
C ILE A 342 24.13 -47.56 -0.67
N LYS A 343 22.90 -47.33 -1.13
CA LYS A 343 21.78 -48.28 -0.97
C LYS A 343 22.08 -49.62 -1.64
N ALA A 344 22.67 -49.62 -2.83
CA ALA A 344 23.05 -50.84 -3.53
C ALA A 344 24.20 -51.59 -2.83
N ALA A 345 25.18 -50.87 -2.26
CA ALA A 345 26.26 -51.45 -1.47
C ALA A 345 25.75 -52.03 -0.13
N ILE A 346 24.83 -51.34 0.55
CA ILE A 346 24.18 -51.83 1.77
C ILE A 346 23.30 -53.04 1.46
N ALA A 347 22.53 -53.04 0.36
CA ALA A 347 21.73 -54.18 -0.09
C ALA A 347 22.61 -55.37 -0.49
N GLY A 348 23.74 -55.14 -1.17
CA GLY A 348 24.72 -56.16 -1.51
C GLY A 348 25.39 -56.79 -0.28
N LEU A 349 25.73 -55.98 0.73
CA LEU A 349 26.24 -56.47 2.02
C LEU A 349 25.19 -57.27 2.81
N TRP A 350 23.91 -56.87 2.72
CA TRP A 350 22.80 -57.58 3.34
C TRP A 350 22.52 -58.94 2.67
N HIS A 351 22.69 -59.04 1.34
CA HIS A 351 22.57 -60.28 0.58
C HIS A 351 23.79 -61.22 0.71
N ILE A 352 25.00 -60.71 0.97
CA ILE A 352 26.19 -61.55 1.24
C ILE A 352 26.10 -62.23 2.61
N GLN A 353 25.29 -61.69 3.54
CA GLN A 353 25.07 -62.26 4.87
C GLN A 353 23.98 -63.34 4.93
N LYS A 354 23.12 -63.44 3.90
CA LYS A 354 22.13 -64.53 3.73
C LYS A 354 22.42 -65.26 2.42
N GLY A 355 23.13 -66.39 2.51
CA GLY A 355 23.45 -67.22 1.36
C GLY A 355 22.20 -67.88 0.78
N ASP A 356 21.60 -67.24 -0.23
CA ASP A 356 20.58 -67.85 -1.08
C ASP A 356 20.98 -67.75 -2.57
N GLU A 357 21.05 -68.92 -3.21
CA GLU A 357 21.20 -69.10 -4.66
C GLU A 357 19.95 -68.64 -5.40
N TYR A 358 20.04 -67.67 -6.32
CA TYR A 358 19.16 -67.65 -7.50
C TYR A 358 19.79 -66.87 -8.68
N THR A 359 19.83 -67.54 -9.82
CA THR A 359 20.38 -67.10 -11.10
C THR A 359 19.34 -66.31 -11.92
N LYS A 360 19.68 -65.09 -12.36
CA LYS A 360 19.41 -64.51 -13.71
C LYS A 360 19.64 -62.99 -13.73
N SER A 361 20.75 -62.55 -14.34
CA SER A 361 20.83 -61.46 -15.34
C SER A 361 22.30 -61.20 -15.70
N HIS A 362 22.71 -61.71 -16.86
CA HIS A 362 24.10 -61.80 -17.32
C HIS A 362 24.53 -60.51 -18.05
N THR A 363 24.59 -59.36 -17.37
CA THR A 363 25.28 -58.17 -17.92
C THR A 363 25.78 -57.21 -16.85
N VAL A 364 25.06 -57.07 -15.73
CA VAL A 364 25.42 -56.14 -14.64
C VAL A 364 26.49 -56.73 -13.69
N TYR A 365 26.52 -58.07 -13.57
CA TYR A 365 27.47 -58.78 -12.68
C TYR A 365 28.93 -58.65 -13.13
N HIS A 366 29.18 -58.42 -14.43
CA HIS A 366 30.53 -58.33 -14.98
C HIS A 366 31.18 -56.95 -14.82
N CYS A 367 30.42 -55.89 -14.54
CA CYS A 367 30.95 -54.53 -14.36
C CYS A 367 31.22 -54.22 -12.87
N LEU A 368 30.37 -54.73 -11.97
CA LEU A 368 30.54 -54.59 -10.51
C LEU A 368 31.73 -55.42 -9.98
N LYS A 369 32.04 -56.56 -10.61
CA LYS A 369 33.21 -57.38 -10.25
C LYS A 369 34.54 -56.68 -10.58
N THR A 370 34.55 -55.74 -11.53
CA THR A 370 35.74 -55.01 -12.01
C THR A 370 36.07 -53.78 -11.17
N LEU A 371 35.08 -53.18 -10.49
CA LEU A 371 35.28 -52.01 -9.61
C LEU A 371 35.67 -52.42 -8.18
N ALA A 372 35.18 -53.56 -7.69
CA ALA A 372 35.57 -54.09 -6.38
C ALA A 372 36.97 -54.76 -6.36
N SER A 373 37.56 -55.05 -7.54
CA SER A 373 38.84 -55.77 -7.64
C SER A 373 40.09 -54.89 -7.55
N ARG A 374 39.99 -53.60 -7.21
CA ARG A 374 41.15 -52.68 -7.15
C ARG A 374 41.67 -52.32 -5.75
N SER A 375 41.06 -52.77 -4.66
CA SER A 375 41.60 -52.54 -3.30
C SER A 375 41.62 -53.74 -2.37
N VAL A 376 41.12 -54.90 -2.78
CA VAL A 376 41.23 -56.13 -1.99
C VAL A 376 41.67 -57.26 -2.90
N SER A 377 42.93 -57.68 -2.74
CA SER A 377 43.44 -58.92 -3.29
C SER A 377 42.49 -60.06 -2.90
N HIS A 378 42.12 -60.90 -3.86
CA HIS A 378 41.25 -62.07 -3.70
C HIS A 378 41.70 -63.10 -2.64
N THR A 379 42.80 -62.85 -1.93
CA THR A 379 43.29 -63.62 -0.79
C THR A 379 42.55 -63.33 0.52
N ALA A 380 41.79 -62.24 0.63
CA ALA A 380 41.16 -61.83 1.90
C ALA A 380 39.80 -62.50 2.21
N ALA A 381 39.28 -63.36 1.34
CA ALA A 381 38.05 -64.10 1.62
C ALA A 381 38.23 -65.26 2.62
N SER A 382 39.48 -65.62 2.98
CA SER A 382 39.77 -66.75 3.86
C SER A 382 40.41 -66.41 5.21
N THR A 383 40.71 -65.13 5.50
CA THR A 383 41.29 -64.73 6.81
C THR A 383 40.65 -63.44 7.33
N GLY A 384 39.99 -63.53 8.51
CA GLY A 384 39.29 -62.41 9.15
C GLY A 384 40.16 -61.17 9.31
N VAL A 385 39.64 -60.02 8.87
CA VAL A 385 40.33 -58.72 8.90
C VAL A 385 40.46 -58.23 10.35
N SER A 386 41.65 -57.72 10.71
CA SER A 386 41.92 -57.11 12.03
C SER A 386 40.94 -55.98 12.35
N LYS A 387 40.36 -56.01 13.56
CA LYS A 387 39.43 -54.97 14.05
C LYS A 387 39.99 -53.55 13.92
N ARG A 388 41.31 -53.36 14.02
CA ARG A 388 41.98 -52.05 13.89
C ARG A 388 41.92 -51.47 12.47
N ILE A 389 42.02 -52.34 11.46
CA ILE A 389 41.93 -51.95 10.05
C ILE A 389 40.47 -51.62 9.71
N LEU A 390 39.53 -52.42 10.24
CA LEU A 390 38.10 -52.15 10.09
C LEU A 390 37.72 -50.78 10.69
N THR A 391 38.18 -50.46 11.91
CA THR A 391 37.91 -49.17 12.55
C THR A 391 38.51 -47.99 11.80
N TYR A 392 39.72 -48.13 11.24
CA TYR A 392 40.34 -47.05 10.47
C TYR A 392 39.58 -46.78 9.17
N SER A 393 39.16 -47.85 8.48
CA SER A 393 38.37 -47.74 7.25
C SER A 393 37.01 -47.07 7.49
N TRP A 394 36.35 -47.37 8.62
CA TRP A 394 35.10 -46.71 9.01
C TRP A 394 35.28 -45.25 9.42
N LEU A 395 36.34 -44.93 10.17
CA LEU A 395 36.65 -43.53 10.53
C LEU A 395 36.95 -42.67 9.29
N GLN A 396 37.67 -43.22 8.32
CA GLN A 396 37.96 -42.55 7.06
C GLN A 396 36.68 -42.31 6.24
N LEU A 397 35.75 -43.28 6.24
CA LEU A 397 34.44 -43.14 5.61
C LEU A 397 33.60 -42.04 6.29
N ILE A 398 33.54 -42.02 7.61
CA ILE A 398 32.78 -41.02 8.39
C ILE A 398 33.36 -39.62 8.16
N ALA A 399 34.69 -39.49 8.13
CA ALA A 399 35.35 -38.22 7.84
C ALA A 399 35.05 -37.72 6.42
N ALA A 400 35.07 -38.61 5.42
CA ALA A 400 34.71 -38.27 4.05
C ALA A 400 33.25 -37.80 3.95
N VAL A 401 32.32 -38.52 4.58
CA VAL A 401 30.90 -38.14 4.63
C VAL A 401 30.71 -36.78 5.31
N LEU A 402 31.42 -36.52 6.42
CA LEU A 402 31.31 -35.25 7.15
C LEU A 402 31.84 -34.06 6.32
N VAL A 403 32.94 -34.24 5.59
CA VAL A 403 33.48 -33.22 4.68
C VAL A 403 32.52 -32.98 3.51
N SER A 404 31.93 -34.03 2.93
CA SER A 404 30.91 -33.91 1.88
C SER A 404 29.68 -33.15 2.38
N ILE A 405 29.13 -33.52 3.55
CA ILE A 405 28.01 -32.80 4.18
C ILE A 405 28.40 -31.33 4.42
N THR A 406 29.62 -31.07 4.89
CA THR A 406 30.10 -29.71 5.13
C THR A 406 30.17 -28.87 3.85
N GLY A 407 30.67 -29.46 2.75
CA GLY A 407 30.75 -28.79 1.44
C GLY A 407 29.39 -28.53 0.80
N ILE A 408 28.36 -29.30 1.17
CA ILE A 408 26.99 -29.14 0.67
C ILE A 408 26.19 -28.17 1.55
N VAL A 409 26.31 -28.29 2.87
CA VAL A 409 25.45 -27.56 3.82
C VAL A 409 25.94 -26.14 4.03
N THR A 410 27.26 -25.89 4.04
CA THR A 410 27.75 -24.52 4.30
C THR A 410 27.35 -23.50 3.24
N PRO A 411 27.35 -23.77 1.92
CA PRO A 411 26.92 -22.78 0.94
C PRO A 411 25.41 -22.45 1.00
N LEU A 412 24.58 -23.37 1.48
CA LEU A 412 23.11 -23.18 1.60
C LEU A 412 22.70 -22.11 2.61
N GLY A 413 23.62 -21.70 3.49
CA GLY A 413 23.36 -20.62 4.44
C GLY A 413 23.34 -19.22 3.82
N LEU A 414 23.85 -19.04 2.59
CA LEU A 414 23.88 -17.75 1.89
C LEU A 414 22.50 -17.40 1.32
N TYR A 415 22.01 -16.20 1.59
CA TYR A 415 20.77 -15.70 1.03
C TYR A 415 20.86 -14.19 0.72
N ASP A 416 20.20 -13.80 -0.36
CA ASP A 416 20.09 -12.40 -0.77
C ASP A 416 18.96 -11.72 -0.01
N THR A 417 19.23 -10.54 0.55
CA THR A 417 18.22 -9.67 1.13
C THR A 417 18.35 -8.29 0.52
N ILE A 418 17.22 -7.64 0.26
CA ILE A 418 17.19 -6.20 0.01
C ILE A 418 17.03 -5.57 1.38
N GLY A 419 18.02 -4.80 1.81
CA GLY A 419 18.03 -4.18 3.12
C GLY A 419 18.67 -2.80 3.08
N PRO A 420 18.42 -1.97 4.11
CA PRO A 420 19.07 -0.67 4.23
C PRO A 420 20.59 -0.85 4.28
N GLN A 421 21.30 0.04 3.59
CA GLN A 421 22.74 0.17 3.72
C GLN A 421 23.09 0.69 5.11
N ASP A 422 24.23 0.28 5.67
CA ASP A 422 24.60 0.61 7.06
C ASP A 422 24.84 2.11 7.29
N ASN A 423 25.14 2.87 6.23
CA ASN A 423 25.42 4.31 6.31
C ASN A 423 24.43 5.13 5.46
N PRO A 424 23.89 6.23 6.00
CA PRO A 424 23.09 7.18 5.24
C PRO A 424 23.89 7.78 4.08
N THR A 425 23.23 8.00 2.94
CA THR A 425 23.80 8.67 1.77
C THR A 425 22.97 9.92 1.47
N ASP A 426 23.64 11.04 1.20
CA ASP A 426 22.96 12.28 0.86
C ASP A 426 22.39 12.21 -0.56
N VAL A 427 21.07 12.39 -0.69
CA VAL A 427 20.34 12.34 -1.96
C VAL A 427 19.57 13.63 -2.17
N LEU A 428 19.52 14.09 -3.43
CA LEU A 428 18.81 15.29 -3.82
C LEU A 428 17.30 15.11 -3.76
N PHE A 429 16.59 15.92 -2.99
CA PHE A 429 15.13 15.92 -2.95
C PHE A 429 14.57 16.94 -3.93
N HIS A 430 13.34 16.70 -4.41
CA HIS A 430 12.56 17.66 -5.20
C HIS A 430 11.09 17.67 -4.75
N TYR A 431 10.37 18.75 -5.04
CA TYR A 431 8.94 18.86 -4.75
C TYR A 431 8.12 17.82 -5.53
N ALA A 432 7.19 17.14 -4.85
CA ALA A 432 6.30 16.15 -5.42
C ALA A 432 4.84 16.63 -5.34
N PRO A 433 4.23 17.05 -6.46
CA PRO A 433 2.84 17.52 -6.45
C PRO A 433 1.87 16.37 -6.17
N ASP A 434 0.85 16.63 -5.37
CA ASP A 434 -0.26 15.71 -5.19
C ASP A 434 -1.16 15.68 -6.44
N THR A 435 -1.51 14.48 -6.91
CA THR A 435 -2.40 14.27 -8.08
C THR A 435 -3.81 13.82 -7.68
N SER A 436 -4.06 13.64 -6.38
CA SER A 436 -5.36 13.29 -5.80
C SER A 436 -6.38 14.43 -5.90
N ALA A 437 -7.58 14.21 -5.34
CA ALA A 437 -8.59 15.27 -5.22
C ALA A 437 -8.07 16.47 -4.41
N PHE A 438 -7.26 16.24 -3.37
CA PHE A 438 -6.67 17.31 -2.55
C PHE A 438 -5.70 18.15 -3.36
N GLY A 439 -4.75 17.55 -4.08
CA GLY A 439 -3.85 18.28 -4.98
C GLY A 439 -4.58 19.07 -6.07
N LYS A 440 -5.60 18.47 -6.72
CA LYS A 440 -6.38 19.15 -7.77
C LYS A 440 -7.27 20.28 -7.24
N ALA A 441 -7.79 20.15 -6.03
CA ALA A 441 -8.65 21.14 -5.39
C ALA A 441 -7.89 22.19 -4.59
N THR A 442 -6.58 22.02 -4.39
CA THR A 442 -5.72 23.00 -3.70
C THR A 442 -5.17 24.01 -4.73
N PRO A 443 -5.65 25.27 -4.73
CA PRO A 443 -5.19 26.30 -5.67
C PRO A 443 -3.70 26.66 -5.48
N SER A 444 -3.09 27.28 -6.51
CA SER A 444 -1.71 27.80 -6.41
C SER A 444 -1.58 28.82 -5.28
N ARG A 445 -0.47 28.77 -4.54
CA ARG A 445 -0.17 29.67 -3.42
C ARG A 445 0.56 30.94 -3.85
N ASP A 446 0.74 31.15 -5.16
CA ASP A 446 1.32 32.37 -5.72
C ASP A 446 0.49 33.59 -5.32
N GLY A 447 1.10 34.52 -4.58
CA GLY A 447 0.42 35.74 -4.11
C GLY A 447 -0.50 35.53 -2.89
N TYR A 448 -0.45 34.37 -2.23
CA TYR A 448 -1.13 34.17 -0.94
C TYR A 448 -0.58 35.14 0.10
N LYS A 449 -1.48 35.90 0.74
CA LYS A 449 -1.16 36.88 1.77
C LYS A 449 -2.12 36.71 2.92
N SER A 450 -1.60 36.28 4.06
CA SER A 450 -2.38 36.10 5.27
C SER A 450 -2.21 37.29 6.21
N LEU A 451 -3.29 37.65 6.90
CA LEU A 451 -3.29 38.71 7.90
C LEU A 451 -3.32 38.11 9.30
N ARG A 452 -2.76 38.82 10.27
CA ARG A 452 -3.01 38.63 11.68
C ARG A 452 -3.91 39.79 12.10
N ILE A 453 -5.16 39.51 12.44
CA ILE A 453 -6.13 40.54 12.83
C ILE A 453 -6.21 40.59 14.34
N CYS A 454 -6.22 41.81 14.86
CA CYS A 454 -6.33 42.15 16.27
C CYS A 454 -7.40 43.23 16.42
N TYR A 455 -8.03 43.26 17.59
CA TYR A 455 -9.10 44.20 17.91
C TYR A 455 -8.72 45.02 19.13
N ALA A 456 -9.28 46.23 19.22
CA ALA A 456 -9.04 47.13 20.32
C ALA A 456 -9.58 46.56 21.63
N ASP A 457 -8.90 46.84 22.75
CA ASP A 457 -9.31 46.36 24.07
C ASP A 457 -10.63 47.02 24.55
N ASP A 458 -10.87 48.27 24.16
CA ASP A 458 -12.07 49.05 24.54
C ASP A 458 -13.27 48.83 23.60
N ASP A 459 -13.03 48.31 22.40
CA ASP A 459 -14.06 47.97 21.42
C ASP A 459 -13.65 46.75 20.56
N PRO A 460 -14.15 45.54 20.88
CA PRO A 460 -13.80 44.30 20.18
C PRO A 460 -14.27 44.27 18.72
N ASP A 461 -15.12 45.20 18.28
CA ASP A 461 -15.54 45.34 16.89
C ASP A 461 -14.63 46.27 16.07
N THR A 462 -13.67 46.96 16.71
CA THR A 462 -12.76 47.90 16.06
C THR A 462 -11.39 47.27 15.79
N PRO A 463 -11.02 47.00 14.52
CA PRO A 463 -9.72 46.41 14.18
C PRO A 463 -8.55 47.37 14.46
N GLU A 464 -7.49 46.85 15.10
CA GLU A 464 -6.26 47.55 15.42
C GLU A 464 -5.00 46.81 14.95
N GLY A 465 -3.86 47.52 14.94
CA GLY A 465 -2.57 46.89 14.59
C GLY A 465 -2.16 45.90 15.66
N CYS A 466 -1.76 44.69 15.26
CA CYS A 466 -1.38 43.66 16.22
C CYS A 466 -0.12 44.02 17.03
N PRO A 467 0.00 43.53 18.28
CA PRO A 467 1.24 43.65 19.05
C PRO A 467 2.46 43.17 18.26
N GLY A 468 3.53 43.98 18.26
CA GLY A 468 4.74 43.74 17.47
C GLY A 468 4.74 44.33 16.05
N ALA A 469 3.60 44.87 15.58
CA ALA A 469 3.54 45.72 14.39
C ALA A 469 4.11 47.14 14.68
N PRO A 470 4.53 47.91 13.66
CA PRO A 470 5.00 49.27 13.83
C PRO A 470 3.94 50.16 14.51
N PRO A 471 4.37 51.07 15.39
CA PRO A 471 3.46 51.80 16.29
C PRO A 471 2.53 52.81 15.59
N ASN A 472 2.87 53.28 14.39
CA ASN A 472 2.10 54.34 13.70
C ASN A 472 1.40 53.82 12.44
N ARG A 473 0.11 53.49 12.57
CA ARG A 473 -0.77 53.15 11.44
C ARG A 473 -0.97 54.32 10.46
N ALA A 474 -0.82 55.57 10.93
CA ALA A 474 -0.91 56.78 10.13
C ALA A 474 0.30 56.99 9.18
N ASP A 475 1.43 56.34 9.48
CA ASP A 475 2.65 56.41 8.66
C ASP A 475 2.69 55.33 7.57
N MET A 476 1.66 54.48 7.49
CA MET A 476 1.54 53.40 6.50
C MET A 476 0.79 53.89 5.25
N GLU A 477 1.38 53.69 4.07
CA GLU A 477 0.71 53.96 2.78
C GLU A 477 -0.46 52.99 2.54
N ASP A 478 -0.38 51.79 3.11
CA ASP A 478 -1.37 50.72 3.00
C ASP A 478 -1.74 50.19 4.38
N ILE A 479 -3.00 50.37 4.76
CA ILE A 479 -3.52 50.00 6.08
C ILE A 479 -3.50 48.47 6.32
N THR A 480 -3.40 47.65 5.28
CA THR A 480 -3.27 46.18 5.41
C THR A 480 -1.90 45.76 5.95
N GLU A 481 -0.88 46.61 5.88
CA GLU A 481 0.44 46.34 6.46
C GLU A 481 0.39 46.27 7.99
N ALA A 482 -0.53 47.02 8.62
CA ALA A 482 -0.75 46.98 10.07
C ALA A 482 -1.22 45.59 10.56
N TYR A 483 -1.84 44.82 9.67
CA TYR A 483 -2.38 43.49 9.93
C TYR A 483 -1.53 42.38 9.30
N SER A 484 -0.38 42.69 8.71
CA SER A 484 0.48 41.67 8.11
C SER A 484 1.26 40.91 9.17
N VAL A 485 1.67 39.68 8.86
CA VAL A 485 2.57 38.90 9.72
C VAL A 485 3.98 39.51 9.65
N TRP A 486 4.45 40.06 10.76
CA TRP A 486 5.74 40.77 10.81
C TRP A 486 6.94 39.83 10.87
N PRO A 487 8.04 40.09 10.13
CA PRO A 487 9.25 39.25 10.14
C PRO A 487 9.88 39.09 11.52
N SER A 488 9.76 40.10 12.39
CA SER A 488 10.18 40.03 13.79
C SER A 488 9.44 38.92 14.54
N SER A 489 8.10 38.86 14.42
CA SER A 489 7.29 37.80 15.01
C SER A 489 7.65 36.42 14.47
N VAL A 490 7.88 36.29 13.15
CA VAL A 490 8.33 35.03 12.54
C VAL A 490 9.66 34.59 13.16
N SER A 491 10.64 35.49 13.24
CA SER A 491 11.96 35.16 13.78
C SER A 491 11.93 34.72 15.25
N LEU A 492 10.98 35.22 16.05
CA LEU A 492 10.83 34.85 17.46
C LEU A 492 10.27 33.42 17.59
N PHE A 493 9.12 33.14 16.97
CA PHE A 493 8.40 31.87 17.13
C PHE A 493 8.92 30.72 16.22
N THR A 494 10.00 30.98 15.47
CA THR A 494 10.77 29.95 14.75
C THR A 494 12.25 29.91 15.18
N SER A 495 12.59 30.45 16.36
CA SER A 495 13.97 30.50 16.85
C SER A 495 14.44 29.19 17.49
N GLY A 496 13.53 28.25 17.75
CA GLY A 496 13.85 26.95 18.34
C GLY A 496 14.80 26.11 17.49
N ASN A 497 15.65 25.33 18.16
CA ASN A 497 16.60 24.43 17.50
C ASN A 497 15.91 23.13 17.05
N VAL A 498 15.29 23.14 15.87
CA VAL A 498 14.59 21.98 15.29
C VAL A 498 14.99 21.72 13.84
N SER A 499 14.69 20.51 13.35
CA SER A 499 14.89 20.14 11.94
C SER A 499 14.20 21.13 10.99
N ALA A 500 14.80 21.33 9.82
CA ALA A 500 14.28 22.22 8.77
C ALA A 500 12.87 21.83 8.25
N THR A 501 12.45 20.59 8.50
CA THR A 501 11.14 20.04 8.10
C THR A 501 10.02 20.37 9.08
N VAL A 502 10.34 20.83 10.30
CA VAL A 502 9.34 21.16 11.31
C VAL A 502 8.64 22.47 10.93
N SER A 503 7.37 22.34 10.55
CA SER A 503 6.48 23.48 10.30
C SER A 503 6.32 24.36 11.55
N SER A 504 6.06 25.65 11.33
CA SER A 504 5.68 26.61 12.35
C SER A 504 4.23 27.06 12.17
N VAL A 505 3.73 27.86 13.11
CA VAL A 505 2.41 28.51 13.03
C VAL A 505 2.22 29.32 11.73
N PHE A 506 3.31 29.82 11.13
CA PHE A 506 3.29 30.61 9.90
C PHE A 506 3.34 29.77 8.62
N ASP A 507 3.66 28.48 8.73
CA ASP A 507 3.69 27.54 7.60
C ASP A 507 2.34 26.85 7.38
N VAL A 508 1.33 27.21 8.18
CA VAL A 508 -0.05 26.75 8.02
C VAL A 508 -0.83 27.78 7.22
N GLN A 509 -1.49 27.35 6.15
CA GLN A 509 -2.27 28.21 5.27
C GLN A 509 -3.67 27.63 5.02
N TRP A 510 -4.64 28.51 4.74
CA TRP A 510 -5.98 28.09 4.34
C TRP A 510 -5.89 27.32 3.02
N ARG A 511 -6.53 26.15 2.97
CA ARG A 511 -6.57 25.34 1.75
C ARG A 511 -7.41 26.02 0.67
N SER A 512 -8.65 26.33 1.03
CA SER A 512 -9.58 27.11 0.21
C SER A 512 -9.58 28.57 0.68
N PHE A 513 -9.39 29.49 -0.25
CA PHE A 513 -9.35 30.92 0.03
C PHE A 513 -9.79 31.72 -1.20
N ARG A 514 -10.17 32.97 -0.99
CA ARG A 514 -10.49 33.95 -2.02
C ARG A 514 -9.74 35.25 -1.76
N SER A 515 -9.57 36.06 -2.80
CA SER A 515 -9.05 37.41 -2.68
C SER A 515 -10.12 38.34 -2.09
N SER A 516 -9.77 39.10 -1.06
CA SER A 516 -10.63 40.12 -0.45
C SER A 516 -9.87 41.44 -0.25
N THR A 517 -10.60 42.54 -0.20
CA THR A 517 -10.12 43.88 0.17
C THR A 517 -10.85 44.44 1.40
N GLN A 518 -11.71 43.64 2.04
CA GLN A 518 -12.48 44.02 3.23
C GLN A 518 -12.10 43.10 4.38
N ILE A 519 -11.54 43.68 5.45
CA ILE A 519 -11.16 42.96 6.69
C ILE A 519 -12.42 42.51 7.45
N VAL A 520 -13.41 43.41 7.57
CA VAL A 520 -14.69 43.15 8.23
C VAL A 520 -15.82 43.38 7.22
N PRO A 521 -16.86 42.53 7.18
CA PRO A 521 -18.04 42.77 6.35
C PRO A 521 -18.63 44.17 6.60
N GLY A 522 -18.81 44.95 5.53
CA GLY A 522 -19.34 46.32 5.63
C GLY A 522 -18.31 47.42 5.92
N ALA A 523 -17.06 47.09 6.21
CA ALA A 523 -15.98 48.08 6.34
C ALA A 523 -15.52 48.62 4.97
N SER A 524 -14.98 49.84 4.98
CA SER A 524 -14.34 50.46 3.81
C SER A 524 -13.19 49.58 3.30
N ALA A 525 -13.08 49.43 1.98
CA ALA A 525 -12.02 48.63 1.36
C ALA A 525 -10.63 49.15 1.78
N THR A 526 -9.76 48.25 2.23
CA THR A 526 -8.44 48.55 2.81
C THR A 526 -7.36 48.84 1.78
N GLY A 527 -7.71 49.04 0.52
CA GLY A 527 -6.79 49.34 -0.59
C GLY A 527 -6.05 48.13 -1.16
N SER A 528 -5.55 47.21 -0.32
CA SER A 528 -4.81 46.01 -0.75
C SER A 528 -5.60 44.70 -0.70
N VAL A 529 -5.23 43.79 -1.60
CA VAL A 529 -5.82 42.45 -1.72
C VAL A 529 -5.07 41.47 -0.81
N PHE A 530 -5.82 40.75 0.02
CA PHE A 530 -5.33 39.67 0.87
C PHE A 530 -6.17 38.39 0.71
N SER A 531 -5.72 37.29 1.32
CA SER A 531 -6.33 35.96 1.22
C SER A 531 -7.27 35.69 2.39
N GLN A 532 -8.56 35.52 2.10
CA GLN A 532 -9.60 35.15 3.07
C GLN A 532 -9.94 33.67 2.91
N GLY A 533 -9.70 32.86 3.94
CA GLY A 533 -10.00 31.43 3.98
C GLY A 533 -11.49 31.13 4.02
N TYR A 534 -11.91 29.96 3.60
CA TYR A 534 -13.27 29.46 3.86
C TYR A 534 -13.27 27.93 3.85
N TYR A 535 -14.23 27.31 4.54
CA TYR A 535 -14.34 25.86 4.54
C TYR A 535 -14.95 25.32 3.25
N ARG A 536 -14.38 24.24 2.73
CA ARG A 536 -14.96 23.47 1.61
C ARG A 536 -14.54 22.02 1.71
N GLN A 537 -15.52 21.11 1.75
CA GLN A 537 -15.24 19.69 1.65
C GLN A 537 -14.73 19.34 0.24
N ILE A 538 -13.54 18.73 0.18
CA ILE A 538 -12.92 18.20 -1.05
C ILE A 538 -13.20 16.71 -1.16
N SER A 539 -12.88 15.94 -0.12
CA SER A 539 -13.09 14.49 -0.02
C SER A 539 -13.21 14.07 1.44
N GLN A 540 -13.85 12.93 1.71
CA GLN A 540 -13.86 12.29 3.04
C GLN A 540 -12.82 11.18 3.07
N LEU A 541 -11.87 11.28 4.00
CA LEU A 541 -10.76 10.35 4.27
C LEU A 541 -11.05 9.43 5.47
N ILE A 542 -12.13 9.69 6.22
CA ILE A 542 -12.49 8.96 7.46
C ILE A 542 -12.55 7.43 7.27
N LEU A 543 -12.92 6.97 6.07
CA LEU A 543 -13.10 5.54 5.77
C LEU A 543 -11.83 4.84 5.25
N ASP A 544 -10.77 5.57 4.93
CA ASP A 544 -9.59 4.98 4.27
C ASP A 544 -8.66 4.22 5.25
N GLU A 545 -8.80 4.45 6.57
CA GLU A 545 -8.02 3.81 7.65
C GLU A 545 -6.53 3.62 7.31
N ASP A 546 -5.87 4.69 6.88
CA ASP A 546 -4.46 4.66 6.48
C ASP A 546 -3.69 5.94 6.86
N LEU A 547 -2.36 5.89 6.71
CA LEU A 547 -1.47 7.04 6.78
C LEU A 547 -1.33 7.66 5.39
N LEU A 548 -1.99 8.79 5.16
CA LEU A 548 -2.14 9.37 3.85
C LEU A 548 -1.24 10.60 3.68
N ALA A 549 -0.56 10.69 2.54
CA ALA A 549 0.04 11.93 2.07
C ALA A 549 -0.94 12.62 1.13
N VAL A 550 -1.41 13.81 1.50
CA VAL A 550 -2.28 14.66 0.67
C VAL A 550 -1.65 16.04 0.59
N GLU A 551 -1.92 16.82 -0.46
CA GLU A 551 -1.25 18.12 -0.68
C GLU A 551 -1.03 18.91 0.62
N GLY A 552 0.25 19.02 0.99
CA GLY A 552 0.83 19.70 2.16
C GLY A 552 0.55 19.13 3.54
N LEU A 553 -0.03 17.93 3.66
CA LEU A 553 -0.35 17.28 4.93
C LEU A 553 -0.03 15.77 4.93
N ILE A 554 0.29 15.27 6.11
CA ILE A 554 0.26 13.85 6.46
C ILE A 554 -0.98 13.64 7.32
N VAL A 555 -1.92 12.82 6.87
CA VAL A 555 -3.18 12.56 7.56
C VAL A 555 -3.15 11.15 8.14
N ASP A 556 -3.15 11.05 9.47
CA ASP A 556 -3.29 9.79 10.19
C ASP A 556 -4.78 9.56 10.49
N SER A 557 -5.46 8.90 9.55
CA SER A 557 -6.90 8.57 9.67
C SER A 557 -7.18 7.40 10.61
N LYS A 558 -6.16 6.83 11.27
CA LYS A 558 -6.30 5.75 12.27
C LYS A 558 -6.32 6.30 13.69
N ALA A 559 -5.34 7.14 14.01
CA ALA A 559 -5.18 7.77 15.32
C ALA A 559 -5.94 9.10 15.42
N GLY A 560 -6.27 9.73 14.28
CA GLY A 560 -6.94 11.02 14.24
C GLY A 560 -5.96 12.16 14.54
N ARG A 561 -4.98 12.39 13.66
CA ARG A 561 -4.03 13.53 13.77
C ARG A 561 -3.52 13.96 12.40
N ILE A 562 -3.01 15.19 12.33
CA ILE A 562 -2.46 15.76 11.08
C ILE A 562 -1.05 16.29 11.27
N GLY A 563 -0.17 15.99 10.31
CA GLY A 563 1.19 16.50 10.22
C GLY A 563 1.32 17.52 9.08
N PHE A 564 2.03 18.61 9.30
CA PHE A 564 2.19 19.68 8.33
C PHE A 564 3.50 19.51 7.56
N ARG A 565 3.42 19.07 6.30
CA ARG A 565 4.59 18.79 5.46
C ARG A 565 4.29 19.00 3.98
N ASN A 566 5.02 19.92 3.36
CA ASN A 566 5.04 20.10 1.92
C ASN A 566 5.89 19.03 1.26
N HIS A 567 5.28 18.21 0.39
CA HIS A 567 5.88 16.93 0.04
C HIS A 567 7.08 17.06 -0.90
N THR A 568 8.20 16.50 -0.44
CA THR A 568 9.42 16.36 -1.24
C THR A 568 9.86 14.90 -1.22
N ILE A 569 10.40 14.44 -2.34
CA ILE A 569 10.83 13.04 -2.57
C ILE A 569 12.24 13.01 -3.17
N PRO A 570 13.01 11.93 -2.95
CA PRO A 570 14.34 11.80 -3.53
C PRO A 570 14.31 11.66 -5.05
N SER A 571 15.34 12.18 -5.70
CA SER A 571 15.52 12.13 -7.15
C SER A 571 16.04 10.76 -7.57
N THR A 572 15.27 10.05 -8.40
CA THR A 572 15.61 8.77 -9.07
C THR A 572 16.36 7.75 -8.20
N LEU A 573 15.62 6.89 -7.49
CA LEU A 573 16.19 5.81 -6.68
C LEU A 573 15.70 4.43 -7.17
N PRO A 574 16.49 3.70 -7.98
CA PRO A 574 16.06 2.43 -8.59
C PRO A 574 15.67 1.34 -7.58
N MET A 575 16.33 1.31 -6.43
CA MET A 575 16.04 0.33 -5.35
C MET A 575 15.26 0.94 -4.19
N GLY A 576 14.88 2.21 -4.27
CA GLY A 576 14.18 2.94 -3.21
C GLY A 576 15.09 3.42 -2.06
N ALA A 577 14.48 4.15 -1.14
CA ALA A 577 15.13 4.60 0.09
C ALA A 577 14.13 4.72 1.24
N GLU A 578 14.71 4.73 2.44
CA GLU A 578 14.02 5.00 3.68
C GLU A 578 14.73 6.14 4.43
N TRP A 579 13.96 7.05 5.02
CA TRP A 579 14.48 8.12 5.85
C TRP A 579 13.45 8.57 6.87
N THR A 580 13.92 9.34 7.85
CA THR A 580 13.09 9.81 8.95
C THR A 580 13.14 11.33 9.01
N GLU A 581 11.99 11.96 9.27
CA GLU A 581 11.88 13.41 9.46
C GLU A 581 11.10 13.74 10.72
N ASP A 582 11.50 14.83 11.37
CA ASP A 582 10.69 15.47 12.40
C ASP A 582 9.65 16.37 11.74
N ILE A 583 8.38 16.15 12.08
CA ILE A 583 7.24 16.89 11.53
C ILE A 583 6.38 17.44 12.67
N LEU A 584 5.90 18.67 12.51
CA LEU A 584 4.90 19.25 13.41
C LEU A 584 3.55 18.58 13.16
N PHE A 585 2.98 17.98 14.21
CA PHE A 585 1.63 17.47 14.24
C PHE A 585 0.74 18.32 15.12
N ILE A 586 -0.53 18.40 14.74
CA ILE A 586 -1.62 18.88 15.59
C ILE A 586 -2.56 17.72 15.81
N GLU A 587 -2.78 17.39 17.08
CA GLU A 587 -3.49 16.20 17.52
C GLU A 587 -4.69 16.63 18.39
N PRO A 588 -5.93 16.29 18.02
CA PRO A 588 -7.08 16.45 18.88
C PRO A 588 -7.04 15.41 20.01
N GLU A 589 -7.49 15.83 21.19
CA GLU A 589 -7.76 14.93 22.30
C GLU A 589 -9.15 15.23 22.83
N THR A 590 -9.93 14.18 23.10
CA THR A 590 -11.32 14.30 23.53
C THR A 590 -11.56 13.38 24.69
N ARG A 591 -12.35 13.83 25.67
CA ARG A 591 -12.88 13.01 26.75
C ARG A 591 -14.38 13.15 26.81
N CYS A 592 -15.07 12.03 26.99
CA CYS A 592 -16.52 11.98 27.01
C CYS A 592 -17.04 11.29 28.29
N VAL A 593 -18.20 11.75 28.74
CA VAL A 593 -18.93 11.23 29.91
C VAL A 593 -20.35 10.92 29.46
N ASP A 594 -20.82 9.71 29.77
CA ASP A 594 -22.21 9.31 29.55
C ASP A 594 -23.11 10.10 30.49
N THR A 595 -24.12 10.79 29.96
CA THR A 595 -25.08 11.53 30.78
C THR A 595 -26.07 10.60 31.48
N ASN A 596 -26.09 9.32 31.11
CA ASN A 596 -27.08 8.32 31.49
C ASN A 596 -28.52 8.75 31.13
N LEU A 597 -28.66 9.48 30.02
CA LEU A 597 -29.94 9.85 29.42
C LEU A 597 -30.00 9.32 27.99
N THR A 598 -31.17 8.88 27.56
CA THR A 598 -31.42 8.48 26.16
C THR A 598 -32.60 9.24 25.58
N VAL A 599 -32.57 9.50 24.28
CA VAL A 599 -33.75 9.95 23.53
C VAL A 599 -34.36 8.74 22.86
N ASP A 600 -35.57 8.37 23.28
CA ASP A 600 -36.28 7.19 22.78
C ASP A 600 -37.50 7.62 21.96
N TYR A 601 -37.67 7.01 20.79
CA TYR A 601 -38.77 7.32 19.87
C TYR A 601 -39.19 6.12 19.03
N ASN A 602 -40.39 6.20 18.48
CA ASN A 602 -40.86 5.32 17.43
C ASN A 602 -40.71 6.03 16.08
N TYR A 603 -40.20 5.33 15.08
CA TYR A 603 -40.00 5.84 13.73
C TYR A 603 -40.98 5.18 12.75
N ASP A 604 -41.65 5.99 11.94
CA ASP A 604 -42.55 5.54 10.88
C ASP A 604 -42.28 6.35 9.59
N PRO A 605 -41.52 5.81 8.61
CA PRO A 605 -41.16 6.51 7.39
C PRO A 605 -42.36 6.78 6.47
N GLN A 606 -43.54 6.23 6.77
CA GLN A 606 -44.75 6.46 5.97
C GLN A 606 -45.60 7.63 6.50
N ALA A 607 -45.29 8.18 7.68
CA ALA A 607 -46.06 9.27 8.27
C ALA A 607 -45.91 10.59 7.48
N GLN A 608 -44.77 10.79 6.79
CA GLN A 608 -44.46 11.91 5.90
C GLN A 608 -45.49 12.19 4.81
N TYR A 609 -46.26 11.17 4.37
CA TYR A 609 -47.23 11.30 3.29
C TYR A 609 -48.63 11.76 3.73
N SER A 610 -48.86 12.02 5.02
CA SER A 610 -50.20 12.25 5.57
C SER A 610 -50.62 13.71 5.75
N SER A 611 -49.72 14.70 5.63
CA SER A 611 -50.07 16.12 5.86
C SER A 611 -49.44 17.09 4.84
N TYR A 612 -50.18 17.43 3.78
CA TYR A 612 -49.94 18.62 2.95
C TYR A 612 -50.45 19.89 3.68
N SER A 613 -49.90 20.22 4.85
CA SER A 613 -50.06 21.54 5.46
C SER A 613 -48.71 22.24 5.52
N THR A 614 -48.63 23.42 4.92
CA THR A 614 -47.41 24.11 4.52
C THR A 614 -46.59 24.75 5.65
N ASP A 615 -46.86 24.47 6.92
CA ASP A 615 -46.19 25.17 8.04
C ASP A 615 -45.57 24.26 9.13
N ASP A 616 -45.77 22.93 9.12
CA ASP A 616 -45.22 22.01 10.15
C ASP A 616 -44.31 20.94 9.52
N ILE A 617 -43.03 21.28 9.27
CA ILE A 617 -42.04 20.41 8.59
C ILE A 617 -41.19 19.58 9.57
N TYR A 618 -41.40 19.68 10.89
CA TYR A 618 -40.51 19.06 11.86
C TYR A 618 -41.07 17.74 12.42
N ASN A 619 -40.29 16.65 12.29
CA ASN A 619 -40.48 15.37 12.99
C ASN A 619 -41.80 14.61 12.75
N THR A 620 -42.45 14.77 11.60
CA THR A 620 -43.72 14.08 11.28
C THR A 620 -43.60 12.55 11.27
N ASP A 621 -42.38 12.02 11.11
CA ASP A 621 -42.07 10.58 11.12
C ASP A 621 -41.74 10.01 12.50
N LEU A 622 -41.67 10.86 13.54
CA LEU A 622 -41.33 10.46 14.91
C LEU A 622 -42.58 10.45 15.80
N ARG A 623 -42.78 9.37 16.55
CA ARG A 623 -43.85 9.23 17.54
C ARG A 623 -43.27 8.90 18.91
N ASN A 624 -43.99 9.27 19.97
CA ASN A 624 -43.62 9.00 21.37
C ASN A 624 -42.20 9.46 21.76
N LEU A 625 -41.70 10.52 21.09
CA LEU A 625 -40.39 11.11 21.32
C LEU A 625 -40.28 11.58 22.78
N ALA A 626 -39.34 10.99 23.50
CA ALA A 626 -39.16 11.27 24.92
C ALA A 626 -37.69 11.15 25.34
N LEU A 627 -37.29 12.00 26.29
CA LEU A 627 -36.08 11.81 27.06
C LEU A 627 -36.35 10.74 28.13
N VAL A 628 -35.44 9.79 28.30
CA VAL A 628 -35.57 8.68 29.24
C VAL A 628 -34.42 8.67 30.23
N ASP A 629 -34.76 8.67 31.51
CA ASP A 629 -33.79 8.59 32.60
C ASP A 629 -33.20 7.17 32.68
N ARG A 630 -31.92 7.01 32.36
CA ARG A 630 -31.16 5.75 32.52
C ARG A 630 -30.24 5.81 33.74
N GLY A 631 -30.51 6.69 34.69
CA GLY A 631 -29.70 6.95 35.88
C GLY A 631 -29.11 8.36 35.90
N GLY A 632 -29.32 9.15 34.84
CA GLY A 632 -28.85 10.52 34.73
C GLY A 632 -29.49 11.48 35.72
N PHE A 633 -30.70 11.18 36.22
CA PHE A 633 -31.34 12.00 37.25
C PHE A 633 -31.28 11.33 38.62
N VAL A 634 -31.81 10.12 38.76
CA VAL A 634 -31.93 9.45 40.07
C VAL A 634 -30.61 9.08 40.73
N ASN A 635 -29.57 8.80 39.94
CA ASN A 635 -28.25 8.45 40.43
C ASN A 635 -27.22 9.58 40.19
N LEU A 636 -27.70 10.81 39.94
CA LEU A 636 -26.82 11.95 39.76
C LEU A 636 -26.07 12.21 41.08
N SER A 637 -24.74 12.07 41.04
CA SER A 637 -23.90 12.45 42.18
C SER A 637 -24.12 13.92 42.54
N HIS A 638 -24.10 14.28 43.82
CA HIS A 638 -24.18 15.69 44.23
C HIS A 638 -22.80 16.38 44.21
N GLU A 639 -21.73 15.62 43.96
CA GLU A 639 -20.35 16.12 43.92
C GLU A 639 -19.95 16.52 42.50
N ARG A 640 -19.16 17.61 42.42
CA ARG A 640 -18.55 18.11 41.18
C ARG A 640 -17.03 18.10 41.35
N TYR A 641 -16.30 17.97 40.24
CA TYR A 641 -14.85 18.04 40.27
C TYR A 641 -14.39 19.50 40.35
N SER A 642 -13.41 19.77 41.21
CA SER A 642 -12.65 21.02 41.19
C SER A 642 -11.61 20.96 40.08
N ILE A 643 -11.54 22.01 39.25
CA ILE A 643 -10.54 22.14 38.19
C ILE A 643 -9.47 23.14 38.66
N ASP A 644 -8.20 22.73 38.61
CA ASP A 644 -7.08 23.65 38.87
C ASP A 644 -6.82 24.50 37.63
N ALA A 645 -7.30 25.75 37.67
CA ALA A 645 -7.18 26.68 36.55
C ALA A 645 -5.77 27.27 36.37
N THR A 646 -4.79 26.90 37.21
CA THR A 646 -3.45 27.48 37.17
C THR A 646 -2.44 26.68 36.33
N ASN A 647 -2.78 25.46 35.91
CA ASN A 647 -1.82 24.54 35.30
C ASN A 647 -2.36 23.72 34.11
N PHE A 648 -3.09 24.36 33.20
CA PHE A 648 -3.69 23.66 32.05
C PHE A 648 -2.69 23.08 31.05
N GLN A 649 -1.42 23.49 31.11
CA GLN A 649 -0.37 22.88 30.29
C GLN A 649 0.07 21.51 30.82
N GLU A 650 -0.14 21.22 32.10
CA GLU A 650 0.10 19.89 32.67
C GLU A 650 -1.10 18.97 32.49
N ASP A 651 -2.29 19.48 32.80
CA ASP A 651 -3.55 18.77 32.61
C ASP A 651 -4.63 19.73 32.11
N ALA A 652 -5.15 19.50 30.91
CA ALA A 652 -6.25 20.28 30.35
C ALA A 652 -7.60 20.01 31.06
N ALA A 653 -7.66 19.00 31.95
CA ALA A 653 -8.82 18.59 32.74
C ALA A 653 -10.04 18.25 31.88
N LEU A 654 -9.82 17.62 30.71
CA LEU A 654 -10.89 17.37 29.72
C LEU A 654 -11.99 16.49 30.29
N TYR A 655 -11.65 15.49 31.11
CA TYR A 655 -12.65 14.61 31.70
C TYR A 655 -13.49 15.34 32.75
N GLU A 656 -12.86 16.11 33.62
CA GLU A 656 -13.50 16.91 34.67
C GLU A 656 -14.42 17.97 34.06
N ARG A 657 -13.99 18.60 32.96
CA ARG A 657 -14.79 19.55 32.18
C ARG A 657 -16.03 18.87 31.58
N ALA A 658 -15.85 17.73 30.90
CA ALA A 658 -16.96 16.96 30.34
C ALA A 658 -17.92 16.48 31.45
N TYR A 659 -17.40 15.99 32.58
CA TYR A 659 -18.24 15.56 33.70
C TYR A 659 -19.03 16.72 34.30
N ASN A 660 -18.37 17.85 34.57
CA ASN A 660 -19.03 19.02 35.15
C ASN A 660 -20.10 19.59 34.19
N ALA A 661 -19.86 19.53 32.88
CA ALA A 661 -20.83 19.89 31.86
C ALA A 661 -22.02 18.90 31.83
N ALA A 662 -21.76 17.59 31.84
CA ALA A 662 -22.80 16.54 31.96
C ALA A 662 -23.67 16.74 33.21
N TRP A 663 -23.04 17.05 34.34
CA TRP A 663 -23.74 17.29 35.60
C TRP A 663 -24.67 18.50 35.51
N ARG A 664 -24.16 19.64 35.00
CA ARG A 664 -24.98 20.85 34.83
C ARG A 664 -26.10 20.63 33.80
N HIS A 665 -25.82 19.92 32.72
CA HIS A 665 -26.79 19.52 31.70
C HIS A 665 -27.95 18.71 32.31
N ASN A 666 -27.65 17.65 33.05
CA ASN A 666 -28.68 16.84 33.71
C ASN A 666 -29.49 17.68 34.71
N MET A 667 -28.82 18.49 35.53
CA MET A 667 -29.49 19.35 36.51
C MET A 667 -30.44 20.36 35.85
N LEU A 668 -30.01 21.01 34.77
CA LEU A 668 -30.83 21.97 34.02
C LEU A 668 -32.07 21.29 33.43
N ILE A 669 -31.91 20.10 32.85
CA ILE A 669 -33.05 19.34 32.32
C ILE A 669 -34.01 18.92 33.44
N MET A 670 -33.47 18.50 34.59
CA MET A 670 -34.29 18.16 35.75
C MET A 670 -35.10 19.38 36.23
N GLN A 671 -34.52 20.56 36.21
CA GLN A 671 -35.20 21.81 36.53
C GLN A 671 -36.28 22.16 35.52
N TYR A 672 -35.99 22.01 34.22
CA TYR A 672 -36.94 22.25 33.14
C TYR A 672 -38.18 21.36 33.27
N PHE A 673 -38.02 20.05 33.53
CA PHE A 673 -39.13 19.12 33.70
C PHE A 673 -39.71 19.05 35.12
N ASN A 674 -39.33 19.97 36.01
CA ASN A 674 -39.74 19.96 37.42
C ASN A 674 -39.46 18.62 38.14
N VAL A 675 -38.36 17.97 37.78
CA VAL A 675 -37.88 16.73 38.40
C VAL A 675 -37.28 17.02 39.77
N THR A 676 -36.56 18.14 39.91
CA THR A 676 -36.01 18.65 41.17
C THR A 676 -35.79 20.17 41.12
N THR A 677 -35.38 20.75 42.25
CA THR A 677 -34.91 22.13 42.36
C THR A 677 -33.41 22.20 42.69
N ASN A 678 -32.73 23.24 42.22
CA ASN A 678 -31.37 23.60 42.65
C ASN A 678 -31.36 24.55 43.87
N GLY A 679 -32.54 24.88 44.41
CA GLY A 679 -32.76 25.82 45.51
C GLY A 679 -33.03 27.26 45.10
N SER A 680 -33.08 27.58 43.79
CA SER A 680 -33.43 28.92 43.28
C SER A 680 -34.86 29.35 43.65
N ASP A 681 -35.75 28.39 43.94
CA ASP A 681 -37.12 28.59 44.40
C ASP A 681 -37.24 28.77 45.93
N GLY A 682 -36.12 28.88 46.65
CA GLY A 682 -36.08 29.05 48.10
C GLY A 682 -36.19 27.75 48.91
N ARG A 683 -36.24 26.58 48.25
CA ARG A 683 -36.16 25.26 48.89
C ARG A 683 -34.70 24.79 48.99
N ALA A 684 -34.47 23.71 49.72
CA ALA A 684 -33.15 23.06 49.70
C ALA A 684 -32.88 22.45 48.31
N PRO A 685 -31.64 22.50 47.78
CA PRO A 685 -31.28 21.76 46.57
C PRO A 685 -31.63 20.28 46.73
N PHE A 686 -32.19 19.67 45.69
CA PHE A 686 -32.65 18.27 45.72
C PHE A 686 -33.76 17.97 46.75
N ALA A 687 -34.56 18.96 47.15
CA ALA A 687 -35.63 18.79 48.14
C ALA A 687 -36.69 17.73 47.75
N TYR A 688 -36.83 17.43 46.45
CA TYR A 688 -37.72 16.38 45.95
C TYR A 688 -37.07 15.69 44.74
N MET A 689 -37.51 14.48 44.45
CA MET A 689 -37.10 13.77 43.24
C MET A 689 -38.29 13.14 42.53
N HIS A 690 -38.72 13.76 41.44
CA HIS A 690 -39.81 13.29 40.59
C HIS A 690 -39.27 12.52 39.37
N SER A 691 -38.34 11.59 39.59
CA SER A 691 -37.88 10.64 38.57
C SER A 691 -37.67 9.24 39.16
N GLU A 692 -37.69 8.24 38.29
CA GLU A 692 -37.32 6.84 38.56
C GLU A 692 -36.60 6.27 37.33
N MET A 693 -35.81 5.21 37.51
CA MET A 693 -35.11 4.56 36.40
C MET A 693 -36.10 4.16 35.29
N GLY A 694 -35.86 4.63 34.07
CA GLY A 694 -36.71 4.42 32.89
C GLY A 694 -37.86 5.40 32.74
N LYS A 695 -38.00 6.39 33.63
CA LYS A 695 -39.04 7.42 33.49
C LYS A 695 -38.86 8.22 32.20
N ARG A 696 -39.97 8.43 31.48
CA ARG A 696 -40.02 9.14 30.20
C ARG A 696 -40.54 10.57 30.38
N PHE A 697 -39.91 11.52 29.72
CA PHE A 697 -40.28 12.94 29.67
C PHE A 697 -40.56 13.33 28.22
N SER A 698 -41.78 13.77 27.93
CA SER A 698 -42.22 14.04 26.56
C SER A 698 -41.43 15.19 25.93
N LEU A 699 -40.95 14.99 24.70
CA LEU A 699 -40.33 16.01 23.85
C LEU A 699 -41.17 16.33 22.60
N ALA A 700 -42.41 15.82 22.52
CA ALA A 700 -43.24 15.87 21.31
C ALA A 700 -43.59 17.29 20.82
N ASN A 701 -43.56 18.29 21.71
CA ASN A 701 -43.87 19.68 21.38
C ASN A 701 -42.63 20.56 21.21
N MET A 702 -41.43 19.96 21.10
CA MET A 702 -40.18 20.70 20.94
C MET A 702 -39.79 20.82 19.48
N SER A 703 -39.61 22.05 19.01
CA SER A 703 -39.30 22.39 17.62
C SER A 703 -37.82 22.20 17.27
N SER A 704 -36.93 22.22 18.26
CA SER A 704 -35.48 22.30 18.06
C SER A 704 -34.77 20.94 18.13
N ILE A 705 -35.46 19.87 18.55
CA ILE A 705 -34.89 18.51 18.54
C ILE A 705 -34.98 17.89 17.16
N ILE A 706 -33.85 17.50 16.57
CA ILE A 706 -33.80 16.79 15.29
C ILE A 706 -33.08 15.47 15.56
N VAL A 707 -33.80 14.37 15.78
CA VAL A 707 -33.20 13.03 15.90
C VAL A 707 -33.79 12.12 14.84
N GLU A 708 -32.94 11.48 14.05
CA GLU A 708 -33.37 10.61 12.96
C GLU A 708 -32.65 9.26 13.07
N PRO A 709 -33.30 8.14 12.67
CA PRO A 709 -32.60 6.88 12.51
C PRO A 709 -31.38 7.07 11.61
N MET A 710 -30.32 6.33 11.93
CA MET A 710 -29.13 6.29 11.08
C MET A 710 -28.36 7.61 10.97
N THR A 711 -28.45 8.47 11.98
CA THR A 711 -27.71 9.74 12.05
C THR A 711 -27.03 9.92 13.40
N VAL A 712 -25.80 10.42 13.41
CA VAL A 712 -25.17 11.00 14.61
C VAL A 712 -25.22 12.51 14.54
N GLN A 713 -25.36 13.16 15.68
CA GLN A 713 -25.44 14.61 15.76
C GLN A 713 -24.75 15.12 17.02
N THR A 714 -24.42 16.40 17.02
CA THR A 714 -23.78 17.06 18.16
C THR A 714 -24.35 18.44 18.38
N ASP A 715 -24.41 18.86 19.64
CA ASP A 715 -24.95 20.14 20.06
C ASP A 715 -23.97 20.86 21.01
N SER A 716 -23.46 22.01 20.59
CA SER A 716 -22.57 22.86 21.39
C SER A 716 -23.29 23.58 22.53
N GLY A 717 -24.62 23.74 22.44
CA GLY A 717 -25.42 24.41 23.44
C GLY A 717 -25.80 23.54 24.64
N TYR A 718 -25.53 22.23 24.60
CA TYR A 718 -25.91 21.24 25.62
C TYR A 718 -27.42 21.05 25.84
N GLY A 719 -28.27 22.01 25.53
CA GLY A 719 -29.72 21.91 25.75
C GLY A 719 -30.50 22.63 24.66
N SER A 720 -29.92 22.81 23.47
CA SER A 720 -30.55 23.55 22.37
C SER A 720 -31.84 22.91 21.89
N PHE A 721 -32.04 21.63 22.21
CA PHE A 721 -33.27 20.90 21.92
C PHE A 721 -34.43 21.27 22.86
N LEU A 722 -34.17 21.96 23.97
CA LEU A 722 -35.19 22.51 24.85
C LEU A 722 -35.67 23.83 24.25
N ASP A 723 -36.97 23.94 23.96
CA ASP A 723 -37.54 25.21 23.50
C ASP A 723 -37.68 26.19 24.69
N VAL A 724 -36.57 26.73 25.17
CA VAL A 724 -36.52 27.78 26.20
C VAL A 724 -36.64 29.18 25.56
N PRO A 725 -37.22 30.17 26.26
CA PRO A 725 -37.26 31.55 25.79
C PRO A 725 -35.87 32.09 25.44
N ASP A 726 -35.78 32.82 24.33
CA ASP A 726 -34.55 33.52 23.96
C ASP A 726 -34.26 34.64 24.96
N GLY A 727 -33.18 34.48 25.73
CA GLY A 727 -32.66 35.51 26.63
C GLY A 727 -31.80 36.56 25.93
N PHE A 728 -31.45 36.38 24.65
CA PHE A 728 -30.58 37.29 23.88
C PHE A 728 -31.36 38.35 23.09
N THR A 729 -32.69 38.21 22.93
CA THR A 729 -33.56 39.22 22.30
C THR A 729 -34.80 39.52 23.13
N LEU A 730 -35.17 40.81 23.28
CA LEU A 730 -36.35 41.29 24.00
C LEU A 730 -37.69 41.02 23.27
N SER A 731 -37.71 40.16 22.25
CA SER A 731 -38.91 39.95 21.42
C SER A 731 -38.98 38.54 20.82
N GLY A 732 -39.68 37.65 21.51
CA GLY A 732 -40.13 36.36 20.96
C GLY A 732 -41.56 36.07 21.43
N ASN A 733 -42.49 35.97 20.49
CA ASN A 733 -43.89 35.59 20.74
C ASN A 733 -43.98 34.10 21.08
N TYR A 734 -44.75 33.78 22.12
CA TYR A 734 -44.96 32.44 22.65
C TYR A 734 -45.90 31.59 21.79
N SER A 735 -45.54 30.31 21.59
CA SER A 735 -46.44 29.26 21.10
C SER A 735 -47.16 28.58 22.27
N SER A 736 -48.48 28.45 22.20
CA SER A 736 -49.27 27.75 23.23
C SER A 736 -49.04 26.23 23.19
N GLY A 737 -48.66 25.60 24.32
CA GLY A 737 -48.59 24.13 24.44
C GLY A 737 -47.27 23.55 24.98
N GLN A 738 -46.30 24.38 25.39
CA GLN A 738 -45.06 23.90 25.99
C GLN A 738 -45.23 23.45 27.46
N PRO A 739 -44.38 22.53 27.96
CA PRO A 739 -44.30 22.21 29.38
C PRO A 739 -44.14 23.49 30.21
N GLU A 740 -44.70 23.52 31.43
CA GLU A 740 -44.37 24.60 32.36
C GLU A 740 -42.84 24.67 32.49
N ASN A 741 -42.25 25.84 32.25
CA ASN A 741 -40.85 26.15 32.57
C ASN A 741 -40.85 26.80 33.98
N PRO A 742 -40.99 26.00 35.06
CA PRO A 742 -41.35 26.49 36.39
C PRO A 742 -40.29 27.40 37.00
N LEU A 743 -39.05 27.29 36.53
CA LEU A 743 -37.91 28.08 37.01
C LEU A 743 -37.47 29.16 36.01
N ASN A 744 -38.26 29.41 34.96
CA ASN A 744 -38.03 30.46 33.97
C ASN A 744 -36.62 30.42 33.35
N LEU A 745 -36.16 29.22 33.02
CA LEU A 745 -34.88 28.99 32.32
C LEU A 745 -34.91 29.62 30.93
N SER A 746 -33.77 30.11 30.47
CA SER A 746 -33.59 30.80 29.18
C SER A 746 -32.44 30.20 28.37
N THR A 747 -32.29 30.65 27.12
CA THR A 747 -31.12 30.28 26.28
C THR A 747 -29.78 30.64 26.93
N TYR A 748 -29.74 31.63 27.82
CA TYR A 748 -28.53 31.99 28.59
C TYR A 748 -28.11 30.87 29.55
N ASP A 749 -29.06 30.26 30.26
CA ASP A 749 -28.79 29.18 31.22
C ASP A 749 -28.24 27.92 30.52
N VAL A 750 -28.75 27.66 29.31
CA VAL A 750 -28.30 26.57 28.43
C VAL A 750 -26.87 26.86 27.94
N TYR A 751 -26.63 28.06 27.42
CA TYR A 751 -25.32 28.51 26.97
C TYR A 751 -24.24 28.52 28.08
N ALA A 752 -24.64 28.80 29.32
CA ALA A 752 -23.76 28.80 30.48
C ALA A 752 -23.15 27.41 30.79
N ILE A 753 -23.77 26.32 30.33
CA ILE A 753 -23.18 24.98 30.49
C ILE A 753 -21.87 24.88 29.71
N GLY A 754 -21.91 25.21 28.41
CA GLY A 754 -20.73 25.19 27.55
C GLY A 754 -19.68 26.20 28.01
N SER A 755 -20.08 27.46 28.14
CA SER A 755 -19.15 28.57 28.39
C SER A 755 -18.56 28.59 29.81
N GLU A 756 -19.33 28.27 30.86
CA GLU A 756 -18.85 28.37 32.24
C GLU A 756 -18.42 27.04 32.86
N ALA A 757 -19.08 25.93 32.52
CA ALA A 757 -18.77 24.63 33.12
C ALA A 757 -17.66 23.90 32.38
N CYS A 758 -17.49 24.20 31.08
CA CYS A 758 -16.65 23.41 30.20
C CYS A 758 -15.55 24.20 29.49
N HIS A 759 -15.86 25.32 28.82
CA HIS A 759 -14.86 26.12 28.07
C HIS A 759 -13.96 26.96 28.98
N TYR A 760 -14.40 27.27 30.21
CA TYR A 760 -13.74 28.21 31.13
C TYR A 760 -12.19 28.12 31.15
N PRO A 761 -11.47 29.25 31.13
CA PRO A 761 -11.99 30.61 31.32
C PRO A 761 -12.70 31.19 30.09
N SER A 762 -13.44 32.27 30.33
CA SER A 762 -14.13 33.01 29.28
C SER A 762 -13.15 33.62 28.27
N ASP A 763 -13.69 34.06 27.15
CA ASP A 763 -13.01 34.86 26.12
C ASP A 763 -12.26 36.10 26.67
N GLN A 764 -12.72 36.64 27.80
CA GLN A 764 -12.07 37.75 28.55
C GLN A 764 -10.75 37.39 29.23
N ALA A 765 -10.34 36.11 29.19
CA ALA A 765 -9.06 35.69 29.72
C ALA A 765 -7.90 36.34 28.96
N LEU A 766 -6.81 36.65 29.66
CA LEU A 766 -5.60 37.23 29.05
C LEU A 766 -5.05 36.33 27.95
N SER A 767 -4.60 36.94 26.85
CA SER A 767 -4.02 36.26 25.70
C SER A 767 -2.59 35.78 26.02
N ASN A 768 -2.51 34.57 26.60
CA ASN A 768 -1.26 33.91 26.98
C ASN A 768 -1.44 32.37 27.05
N MET A 769 -0.43 31.67 27.57
CA MET A 769 -0.39 30.20 27.67
C MET A 769 -1.15 29.62 28.88
N SER A 770 -1.66 30.46 29.78
CA SER A 770 -2.34 29.99 31.00
C SER A 770 -3.60 29.20 30.70
N PHE A 771 -4.13 29.28 29.46
CA PHE A 771 -5.38 28.65 29.06
C PHE A 771 -5.23 27.88 27.75
N VAL A 772 -6.00 26.80 27.65
CA VAL A 772 -6.03 25.88 26.51
C VAL A 772 -7.36 26.07 25.80
N GLY A 773 -7.35 26.07 24.47
CA GLY A 773 -8.58 26.11 23.68
C GLY A 773 -9.35 24.80 23.82
N VAL A 774 -10.39 24.78 24.67
CA VAL A 774 -11.26 23.62 24.90
C VAL A 774 -12.66 23.91 24.37
N ALA A 775 -13.16 23.10 23.44
CA ALA A 775 -14.56 23.11 23.02
C ALA A 775 -15.31 21.92 23.64
N CYS A 776 -16.61 22.07 23.78
CA CYS A 776 -17.46 21.08 24.43
C CYS A 776 -18.84 21.07 23.80
N GLY A 777 -19.52 19.93 23.90
CA GLY A 777 -20.89 19.76 23.47
C GLY A 777 -21.47 18.42 23.87
N THR A 778 -22.78 18.28 23.65
CA THR A 778 -23.51 17.01 23.75
C THR A 778 -23.40 16.25 22.44
N VAL A 779 -23.21 14.94 22.50
CA VAL A 779 -23.23 14.03 21.35
C VAL A 779 -24.46 13.15 21.44
N PHE A 780 -25.29 13.23 20.41
CA PHE A 780 -26.36 12.28 20.13
C PHE A 780 -25.71 11.12 19.36
N ALA A 781 -25.37 10.05 20.10
CA ALA A 781 -24.69 8.88 19.56
C ALA A 781 -25.56 8.14 18.52
N ALA A 782 -24.98 7.16 17.82
CA ALA A 782 -25.73 6.44 16.79
C ALA A 782 -26.97 5.75 17.40
N PRO A 783 -28.18 6.04 16.88
CA PRO A 783 -29.41 5.44 17.39
C PRO A 783 -29.38 3.92 17.31
N ARG A 784 -29.81 3.27 18.39
CA ARG A 784 -29.94 1.82 18.47
C ARG A 784 -31.39 1.43 18.34
N ARG A 785 -31.67 0.55 17.39
CA ARG A 785 -32.98 -0.07 17.25
C ARG A 785 -33.15 -1.14 18.33
N LEU A 786 -34.24 -1.07 19.08
CA LEU A 786 -34.54 -1.97 20.20
C LEU A 786 -35.27 -3.25 19.77
N ASP A 787 -35.90 -3.23 18.60
CA ASP A 787 -36.79 -4.29 18.09
C ASP A 787 -36.29 -4.95 16.78
N GLY A 788 -35.05 -4.67 16.36
CA GLY A 788 -34.50 -5.21 15.10
C GLY A 788 -33.10 -4.72 14.78
N ASP A 789 -32.72 -4.81 13.51
CA ASP A 789 -31.42 -4.37 13.01
C ASP A 789 -31.35 -2.82 12.92
N SER A 790 -30.33 -2.23 13.55
CA SER A 790 -30.11 -0.78 13.60
C SER A 790 -29.65 -0.17 12.27
N LEU A 791 -29.34 -0.98 11.27
CA LEU A 791 -29.07 -0.51 9.89
C LEU A 791 -30.33 -0.43 9.02
N ILE A 792 -31.50 -0.86 9.53
CA ILE A 792 -32.75 -0.93 8.78
C ILE A 792 -33.82 -0.06 9.48
N PRO A 793 -34.20 1.09 8.91
CA PRO A 793 -35.23 1.98 9.46
C PRO A 793 -36.63 1.55 9.00
N ASP A 794 -37.18 0.53 9.64
CA ASP A 794 -38.52 0.00 9.31
C ASP A 794 -39.67 0.86 9.87
N THR A 795 -40.86 0.67 9.30
CA THR A 795 -42.12 1.22 9.82
C THR A 795 -42.43 0.78 11.24
N ASN A 796 -42.77 1.75 12.09
CA ASN A 796 -43.11 1.59 13.50
C ASN A 796 -42.00 0.92 14.33
N SER A 797 -40.75 1.15 13.95
CA SER A 797 -39.57 0.66 14.66
C SER A 797 -39.26 1.51 15.89
N THR A 798 -38.67 0.91 16.92
CA THR A 798 -38.37 1.57 18.20
C THR A 798 -36.87 1.84 18.32
N TRP A 799 -36.51 3.08 18.62
CA TRP A 799 -35.12 3.56 18.66
C TRP A 799 -34.78 4.20 20.00
N SER A 800 -33.50 4.12 20.36
CA SER A 800 -32.92 4.74 21.54
C SER A 800 -31.56 5.34 21.20
N THR A 801 -31.39 6.62 21.49
CA THR A 801 -30.19 7.41 21.19
C THR A 801 -29.52 7.82 22.50
N PRO A 802 -28.34 7.26 22.84
CA PRO A 802 -27.58 7.69 24.02
C PRO A 802 -27.02 9.11 23.88
N LEU A 803 -26.96 9.84 24.99
CA LEU A 803 -26.39 11.18 25.07
C LEU A 803 -25.07 11.16 25.83
N TYR A 804 -24.04 11.79 25.26
CA TYR A 804 -22.75 11.97 25.91
C TYR A 804 -22.41 13.44 26.02
N SER A 805 -21.78 13.87 27.11
CA SER A 805 -21.10 15.16 27.19
C SER A 805 -19.62 14.96 26.87
N CYS A 806 -19.06 15.80 26.00
CA CYS A 806 -17.66 15.69 25.61
C CYS A 806 -16.95 17.03 25.70
N ALA A 807 -15.66 16.99 26.01
CA ALA A 807 -14.73 18.11 25.96
C ALA A 807 -13.52 17.73 25.10
N ALA A 808 -13.10 18.63 24.22
CA ALA A 808 -12.04 18.41 23.26
C ALA A 808 -11.07 19.59 23.20
N ALA A 809 -9.77 19.29 23.12
CA ALA A 809 -8.69 20.23 22.94
C ALA A 809 -7.69 19.73 21.89
N THR A 810 -6.69 20.54 21.55
CA THR A 810 -5.65 20.17 20.58
C THR A 810 -4.26 20.43 21.13
N LYS A 811 -3.33 19.54 20.79
CA LYS A 811 -1.92 19.68 21.15
C LYS A 811 -1.04 19.76 19.90
N ALA A 812 -0.05 20.63 19.95
CA ALA A 812 1.04 20.66 18.99
C ALA A 812 2.19 19.79 19.49
N ALA A 813 2.66 18.87 18.67
CA ALA A 813 3.74 17.97 19.02
C ALA A 813 4.66 17.72 17.83
N VAL A 814 5.95 17.54 18.09
CA VAL A 814 6.89 17.08 17.05
C VAL A 814 6.89 15.57 17.05
N ARG A 815 6.58 14.97 15.89
CA ARG A 815 6.58 13.51 15.70
C ARG A 815 7.67 13.10 14.73
N GLU A 816 8.21 11.92 14.98
CA GLU A 816 9.20 11.29 14.12
C GLU A 816 8.47 10.46 13.06
N VAL A 817 8.60 10.82 11.79
CA VAL A 817 7.91 10.18 10.67
C VAL A 817 8.90 9.44 9.79
N THR A 818 8.69 8.15 9.60
CA THR A 818 9.50 7.31 8.72
C THR A 818 8.84 7.20 7.35
N PHE A 819 9.57 7.60 6.32
CA PHE A 819 9.14 7.54 4.93
C PHE A 819 9.87 6.46 4.18
N ARG A 820 9.15 5.83 3.26
CA ARG A 820 9.65 4.88 2.29
C ARG A 820 9.30 5.37 0.89
N PHE A 821 10.27 5.33 -0.02
CA PHE A 821 10.04 5.69 -1.42
C PHE A 821 10.52 4.58 -2.35
N ASN A 822 9.62 4.06 -3.18
CA ASN A 822 9.90 2.96 -4.11
C ASN A 822 9.96 3.49 -5.57
N GLY A 823 11.16 3.76 -6.10
CA GLY A 823 11.38 3.92 -7.54
C GLY A 823 11.44 5.37 -8.07
N THR A 824 10.88 5.60 -9.26
CA THR A 824 10.94 6.87 -10.02
C THR A 824 9.53 7.41 -10.31
N GLY A 825 8.71 7.59 -9.27
CA GLY A 825 7.33 8.09 -9.38
C GLY A 825 7.09 9.42 -8.68
N GLY A 826 5.82 9.81 -8.56
CA GLY A 826 5.40 11.04 -7.86
C GLY A 826 5.08 10.77 -6.39
N LEU A 827 4.21 11.61 -5.81
CA LEU A 827 3.78 11.47 -4.42
C LEU A 827 3.12 10.10 -4.13
N ASP A 828 2.52 9.46 -5.15
CA ASP A 828 1.88 8.14 -5.04
C ASP A 828 2.85 6.99 -4.70
N LYS A 829 4.16 7.22 -4.83
CA LYS A 829 5.21 6.25 -4.45
C LYS A 829 5.84 6.54 -3.09
N LEU A 830 5.45 7.65 -2.45
CA LEU A 830 5.82 7.96 -1.07
C LEU A 830 4.87 7.24 -0.13
N VAL A 831 5.43 6.33 0.68
CA VAL A 831 4.70 5.60 1.70
C VAL A 831 5.15 6.09 3.06
N ILE A 832 4.21 6.49 3.91
CA ILE A 832 4.47 6.77 5.32
C ILE A 832 4.42 5.43 6.07
N GLN A 833 5.56 4.96 6.57
CA GLN A 833 5.64 3.66 7.27
C GLN A 833 5.14 3.77 8.71
N SER A 834 5.54 4.81 9.42
CA SER A 834 5.18 5.00 10.83
C SER A 834 5.27 6.47 11.24
N ILE A 835 4.45 6.84 12.22
CA ILE A 835 4.49 8.12 12.93
C ILE A 835 4.65 7.79 14.41
N ASN A 836 5.86 8.04 14.93
CA ASN A 836 6.25 7.69 16.29
C ASN A 836 6.40 8.95 17.15
N GLU A 837 6.25 8.77 18.46
CA GLU A 837 6.64 9.80 19.42
C GLU A 837 8.16 10.00 19.36
N LYS A 838 8.57 11.26 19.31
CA LYS A 838 9.99 11.62 19.30
C LYS A 838 10.60 11.29 20.65
N LYS A 839 11.69 10.52 20.64
CA LYS A 839 12.43 10.16 21.86
C LYS A 839 13.52 11.20 22.13
N TYR A 840 13.51 11.73 23.35
CA TYR A 840 14.49 12.69 23.83
C TYR A 840 15.39 12.01 24.88
N LYS A 841 16.70 12.27 24.85
CA LYS A 841 17.64 11.62 25.77
C LYS A 841 17.53 12.21 27.17
N ASP A 842 17.38 13.53 27.24
CA ASP A 842 17.35 14.31 28.48
C ASP A 842 16.25 15.38 28.45
N LEU A 843 15.82 15.85 29.62
CA LEU A 843 14.83 16.93 29.74
C LEU A 843 15.28 18.23 29.03
N SER A 844 16.58 18.47 28.92
CA SER A 844 17.13 19.62 28.19
C SER A 844 17.00 19.52 26.67
N GLU A 845 16.79 18.32 26.12
CA GLU A 845 16.54 18.10 24.69
C GLU A 845 15.06 18.27 24.32
N LEU A 846 14.15 18.34 25.31
CA LEU A 846 12.73 18.59 25.06
C LEU A 846 12.54 19.95 24.38
N PRO A 847 11.58 20.07 23.44
CA PRO A 847 11.30 21.32 22.79
C PRO A 847 10.86 22.38 23.80
N LEU A 848 11.42 23.59 23.65
CA LEU A 848 10.96 24.77 24.37
C LEU A 848 9.87 25.44 23.54
N TRP A 849 8.63 25.26 23.98
CA TRP A 849 7.48 25.92 23.39
C TRP A 849 7.35 27.33 23.95
N GLY A 850 7.15 28.30 23.08
CA GLY A 850 6.89 29.70 23.42
C GLY A 850 5.51 30.12 22.94
N VAL A 851 4.77 30.83 23.78
CA VAL A 851 3.47 31.44 23.50
C VAL A 851 3.55 32.91 23.87
N GLU A 852 3.10 33.78 22.99
CA GLU A 852 3.04 35.22 23.21
C GLU A 852 2.25 35.55 24.49
N ARG A 853 2.76 36.48 25.30
CA ARG A 853 2.13 36.93 26.53
C ARG A 853 1.75 38.39 26.40
N LEU A 854 0.47 38.65 26.15
CA LEU A 854 -0.07 40.00 26.06
C LEU A 854 -0.67 40.40 27.42
N LYS A 855 -0.23 41.56 27.94
CA LYS A 855 -0.61 42.03 29.28
C LYS A 855 -1.97 42.72 29.33
N ASN A 856 -2.39 43.34 28.23
CA ASN A 856 -3.61 44.15 28.17
C ASN A 856 -4.69 43.54 27.27
N HIS A 857 -4.33 42.59 26.40
CA HIS A 857 -5.25 41.98 25.45
C HIS A 857 -5.82 40.65 25.96
N THR A 858 -7.11 40.43 25.70
CA THR A 858 -7.79 39.16 25.97
C THR A 858 -7.75 38.22 24.76
N LEU A 859 -8.15 36.96 24.95
CA LEU A 859 -8.31 35.97 23.89
C LEU A 859 -9.41 36.34 22.88
N GLN A 860 -10.34 37.22 23.27
CA GLN A 860 -11.34 37.82 22.37
C GLN A 860 -10.67 38.80 21.40
N ASN A 861 -9.80 39.68 21.90
CA ASN A 861 -9.18 40.75 21.11
C ASN A 861 -8.02 40.25 20.25
N VAL A 862 -7.17 39.38 20.81
CA VAL A 862 -5.94 38.92 20.16
C VAL A 862 -5.69 37.45 20.44
N ARG A 863 -5.56 36.65 19.38
CA ARG A 863 -5.09 35.26 19.49
C ARG A 863 -3.55 35.24 19.59
N PRO A 864 -2.97 34.58 20.61
CA PRO A 864 -1.52 34.62 20.84
C PRO A 864 -0.79 33.79 19.79
N LEU A 865 0.38 34.25 19.37
CA LEU A 865 1.30 33.43 18.58
C LEU A 865 1.92 32.34 19.44
N TRP A 866 2.23 31.22 18.82
CA TRP A 866 2.89 30.09 19.46
C TRP A 866 3.91 29.44 18.52
N GLY A 867 4.90 28.77 19.08
CA GLY A 867 5.91 28.09 18.29
C GLY A 867 7.08 27.59 19.14
N LEU A 868 8.10 27.10 18.46
CA LEU A 868 9.33 26.61 19.11
C LEU A 868 10.34 27.75 19.19
N VAL A 869 10.84 28.02 20.39
CA VAL A 869 11.68 29.19 20.68
C VAL A 869 13.05 28.80 21.22
N SER A 870 14.04 29.66 21.01
CA SER A 870 15.35 29.51 21.67
C SER A 870 15.26 29.88 23.15
N PRO A 871 16.17 29.39 24.01
CA PRO A 871 16.20 29.78 25.43
C PRO A 871 16.29 31.30 25.65
N GLU A 872 16.99 32.03 24.78
CA GLU A 872 17.15 33.49 24.87
C GLU A 872 15.82 34.20 24.59
N VAL A 873 15.08 33.74 23.59
CA VAL A 873 13.73 34.25 23.29
C VAL A 873 12.76 33.87 24.40
N GLY A 874 12.89 32.65 24.93
CA GLY A 874 12.06 32.15 26.02
C GLY A 874 12.22 32.86 27.36
N ALA A 875 13.35 33.55 27.56
CA ALA A 875 13.63 34.35 28.77
C ALA A 875 12.98 35.75 28.74
N ARG A 876 12.31 36.13 27.65
CA ARG A 876 11.68 37.46 27.53
C ARG A 876 10.40 37.56 28.35
N ASP A 877 10.14 38.73 28.92
CA ASP A 877 8.95 39.02 29.72
C ASP A 877 7.63 39.01 28.94
N ASP A 878 7.67 39.05 27.60
CA ASP A 878 6.53 39.01 26.69
C ASP A 878 6.27 37.61 26.08
N ILE A 879 7.00 36.57 26.52
CA ILE A 879 6.83 35.19 26.04
C ILE A 879 6.69 34.21 27.22
N SER A 880 5.64 33.41 27.19
CA SER A 880 5.41 32.27 28.10
C SER A 880 6.04 31.03 27.53
N THR A 881 6.76 30.27 28.36
CA THR A 881 7.47 29.10 27.90
C THR A 881 7.16 27.86 28.72
N VAL A 882 7.15 26.72 28.03
CA VAL A 882 7.01 25.39 28.63
C VAL A 882 7.93 24.41 27.90
N GLN A 883 8.71 23.65 28.65
CA GLN A 883 9.64 22.66 28.09
C GLN A 883 9.02 21.26 28.20
N ARG A 884 8.44 20.77 27.09
CA ARG A 884 7.66 19.53 27.01
C ARG A 884 7.67 18.97 25.59
N ASP A 885 7.30 17.71 25.44
CA ASP A 885 7.16 17.01 24.17
C ASP A 885 5.96 17.50 23.33
N TYR A 886 4.99 18.17 23.96
CA TYR A 886 3.86 18.84 23.32
C TYR A 886 3.52 20.18 23.99
N LEU A 887 2.75 21.00 23.28
CA LEU A 887 2.10 22.21 23.77
C LEU A 887 0.59 22.05 23.62
N TRP A 888 -0.17 22.24 24.70
CA TRP A 888 -1.61 22.42 24.55
C TRP A 888 -1.88 23.78 23.92
N LEU A 889 -2.58 23.79 22.79
CA LEU A 889 -2.73 25.00 22.00
C LEU A 889 -3.64 26.02 22.72
N PRO A 890 -3.17 27.27 22.88
CA PRO A 890 -3.94 28.31 23.54
C PRO A 890 -5.07 28.80 22.64
N GLY A 891 -6.17 29.27 23.23
CA GLY A 891 -7.27 29.85 22.48
C GLY A 891 -8.57 29.81 23.24
N TYR A 892 -9.61 30.37 22.64
CA TYR A 892 -10.98 30.27 23.12
C TYR A 892 -11.89 29.98 21.92
N PRO A 893 -12.73 28.93 21.96
CA PRO A 893 -13.67 28.65 20.89
C PRO A 893 -14.77 29.72 20.85
N ASP A 894 -14.77 30.57 19.82
CA ASP A 894 -15.79 31.61 19.60
C ASP A 894 -16.90 31.14 18.63
N ILE A 895 -18.15 31.46 18.93
CA ILE A 895 -19.39 30.85 18.39
C ILE A 895 -19.57 31.05 16.87
N LEU A 896 -18.85 32.01 16.27
CA LEU A 896 -18.93 32.28 14.83
C LEU A 896 -18.12 31.25 14.03
N THR A 897 -18.75 30.12 13.70
CA THR A 897 -18.16 29.06 12.87
C THR A 897 -17.77 29.59 11.48
N SER A 898 -16.51 29.32 11.07
CA SER A 898 -15.96 29.69 9.75
C SER A 898 -16.50 28.83 8.59
N ASP A 899 -17.52 28.01 8.86
CA ASP A 899 -18.18 27.15 7.88
C ASP A 899 -19.16 27.94 7.00
N THR A 900 -19.35 29.23 7.31
CA THR A 900 -20.15 30.18 6.54
C THR A 900 -19.35 30.82 5.39
N ILE A 901 -20.08 31.28 4.35
CA ILE A 901 -19.53 31.93 3.14
C ILE A 901 -18.82 33.28 3.45
N ALA A 902 -18.92 33.76 4.69
CA ALA A 902 -18.33 35.02 5.15
C ALA A 902 -16.79 35.03 5.03
N GLY A 903 -16.14 33.88 5.27
CA GLY A 903 -14.71 33.66 5.12
C GLY A 903 -13.86 34.25 6.26
N GLU A 904 -12.72 33.62 6.54
CA GLU A 904 -11.79 33.94 7.63
C GLU A 904 -10.57 34.72 7.13
N PRO A 905 -10.45 36.02 7.46
CA PRO A 905 -9.34 36.86 7.00
C PRO A 905 -8.03 36.65 7.80
N SER A 906 -8.10 36.10 9.01
CA SER A 906 -6.93 35.84 9.85
C SER A 906 -6.15 34.62 9.38
N MET A 907 -4.88 34.53 9.76
CA MET A 907 -4.04 33.37 9.51
C MET A 907 -4.62 32.12 10.20
N PRO A 908 -4.56 30.95 9.57
CA PRO A 908 -5.11 29.75 10.20
C PRO A 908 -4.31 29.31 11.42
N GLY A 909 -2.98 29.55 11.45
CA GLY A 909 -2.09 28.97 12.46
C GLY A 909 -2.48 29.24 13.92
N ASN A 910 -3.18 30.33 14.21
CA ASN A 910 -3.63 30.71 15.56
C ASN A 910 -5.13 30.48 15.81
N LEU A 911 -5.86 29.90 14.87
CA LEU A 911 -7.33 29.88 14.92
C LEU A 911 -7.98 28.59 14.40
N PHE A 912 -7.40 27.93 13.39
CA PHE A 912 -8.05 26.80 12.72
C PHE A 912 -8.42 25.69 13.72
N TYR A 913 -7.55 25.44 14.71
CA TYR A 913 -7.71 24.31 15.63
C TYR A 913 -8.88 24.53 16.59
N THR A 914 -9.08 25.75 17.11
CA THR A 914 -10.26 26.07 17.93
C THR A 914 -11.53 26.13 17.10
N GLN A 915 -11.47 26.66 15.86
CA GLN A 915 -12.61 26.65 14.95
C GLN A 915 -13.07 25.22 14.62
N ARG A 916 -12.14 24.31 14.34
CA ARG A 916 -12.47 22.91 14.05
C ARG A 916 -12.96 22.16 15.29
N LEU A 917 -12.47 22.51 16.48
CA LEU A 917 -13.01 21.98 17.74
C LEU A 917 -14.48 22.41 17.97
N LEU A 918 -14.88 23.60 17.53
CA LEU A 918 -16.29 24.01 17.55
C LEU A 918 -17.15 23.27 16.53
N SER A 919 -16.67 23.15 15.29
CA SER A 919 -17.40 22.41 14.25
C SER A 919 -17.67 20.95 14.64
N LEU A 920 -16.86 20.36 15.54
CA LEU A 920 -17.14 19.04 16.11
C LEU A 920 -18.46 18.96 16.87
N PHE A 921 -18.89 20.06 17.47
CA PHE A 921 -20.09 20.16 18.27
C PHE A 921 -21.22 20.90 17.54
N ASP A 922 -21.11 21.04 16.21
CA ASP A 922 -22.14 21.62 15.32
C ASP A 922 -22.43 20.68 14.11
N ILE A 923 -22.33 19.37 14.34
CA ILE A 923 -22.71 18.34 13.38
C ILE A 923 -24.23 18.18 13.40
N ALA A 924 -24.88 18.76 12.39
CA ALA A 924 -26.32 18.74 12.22
C ALA A 924 -26.73 18.33 10.80
N THR A 925 -27.90 17.71 10.64
CA THR A 925 -28.40 17.22 9.33
C THR A 925 -28.72 18.36 8.35
N LEU A 926 -29.10 19.54 8.86
CA LEU A 926 -29.47 20.70 8.05
C LEU A 926 -28.28 21.56 7.60
N ASN A 927 -27.12 21.44 8.25
CA ASN A 927 -25.94 22.24 7.92
C ASN A 927 -25.17 21.61 6.73
N GLN A 928 -25.11 22.28 5.58
CA GLN A 928 -24.45 21.73 4.38
C GLN A 928 -22.96 21.40 4.57
N ALA A 929 -22.26 22.07 5.49
CA ALA A 929 -20.84 21.84 5.73
C ALA A 929 -20.58 20.60 6.60
N THR A 930 -21.39 20.39 7.65
CA THR A 930 -21.17 19.34 8.66
C THR A 930 -22.10 18.12 8.52
N SER A 931 -23.22 18.24 7.80
CA SER A 931 -24.19 17.15 7.55
C SER A 931 -23.58 15.88 6.98
N ARG A 932 -22.47 15.99 6.24
CA ARG A 932 -21.73 14.84 5.69
C ARG A 932 -21.12 13.93 6.75
N TYR A 933 -20.92 14.43 7.97
CA TYR A 933 -20.37 13.66 9.08
C TYR A 933 -21.45 12.94 9.91
N THR A 934 -22.74 13.26 9.70
CA THR A 934 -23.86 12.62 10.41
C THR A 934 -24.03 11.14 10.05
N GLY A 935 -23.55 10.72 8.87
CA GLY A 935 -23.79 9.38 8.33
C GLY A 935 -25.09 9.23 7.53
N SER A 936 -25.98 10.24 7.52
CA SER A 936 -27.28 10.18 6.84
C SER A 936 -27.18 9.86 5.33
N GLY A 937 -26.15 10.38 4.67
CA GLY A 937 -25.88 10.17 3.23
C GLY A 937 -24.90 9.05 2.90
N ASP A 938 -24.29 8.38 3.89
CA ASP A 938 -23.30 7.32 3.68
C ASP A 938 -23.42 6.22 4.75
N LEU A 939 -24.02 5.10 4.36
CA LEU A 939 -24.26 3.95 5.24
C LEU A 939 -22.98 3.35 5.83
N ALA A 940 -21.86 3.38 5.09
CA ALA A 940 -20.60 2.86 5.60
C ALA A 940 -20.04 3.76 6.72
N LEU A 941 -20.20 5.07 6.56
CA LEU A 941 -19.86 6.04 7.59
C LEU A 941 -20.77 5.90 8.82
N TYR A 942 -22.08 5.74 8.62
CA TYR A 942 -22.99 5.48 9.73
C TYR A 942 -22.63 4.19 10.48
N ASN A 943 -22.35 3.08 9.77
CA ASN A 943 -21.98 1.82 10.42
C ASN A 943 -20.71 1.98 11.27
N ARG A 944 -19.72 2.76 10.80
CA ARG A 944 -18.52 3.11 11.58
C ARG A 944 -18.88 3.87 12.87
N TRP A 945 -19.79 4.84 12.78
CA TRP A 945 -20.28 5.58 13.95
C TRP A 945 -21.10 4.71 14.89
N PHE A 946 -21.88 3.77 14.36
CA PHE A 946 -22.63 2.81 15.16
C PHE A 946 -21.72 1.90 16.00
N GLU A 947 -20.62 1.43 15.41
CA GLU A 947 -19.61 0.64 16.11
C GLU A 947 -18.88 1.47 17.18
N LEU A 948 -18.39 2.66 16.81
CA LEU A 948 -17.61 3.52 17.70
C LEU A 948 -18.46 4.13 18.83
N SER A 949 -19.65 4.63 18.57
CA SER A 949 -20.48 5.32 19.58
C SER A 949 -21.20 4.39 20.57
N SER A 950 -20.74 3.13 20.68
CA SER A 950 -21.19 2.16 21.69
C SER A 950 -20.65 2.42 23.10
N SER A 951 -19.64 3.29 23.24
CA SER A 951 -19.04 3.66 24.51
C SER A 951 -18.48 5.08 24.45
N ALA A 952 -18.26 5.69 25.61
CA ALA A 952 -17.65 7.03 25.70
C ALA A 952 -16.29 7.09 24.98
N SER A 953 -15.41 6.10 25.18
CA SER A 953 -14.10 6.06 24.51
C SER A 953 -14.18 5.93 22.99
N GLY A 954 -15.19 5.22 22.49
CA GLY A 954 -15.41 5.15 21.06
C GLY A 954 -16.02 6.44 20.49
N VAL A 955 -16.84 7.18 21.25
CA VAL A 955 -17.27 8.55 20.91
C VAL A 955 -16.08 9.51 20.85
N GLU A 956 -15.14 9.43 21.80
CA GLU A 956 -13.89 10.20 21.78
C GLU A 956 -13.11 9.96 20.47
N LYS A 957 -12.98 8.69 20.07
CA LYS A 957 -12.31 8.33 18.80
C LYS A 957 -13.09 8.82 17.58
N MET A 958 -14.42 8.71 17.58
CA MET A 958 -15.26 9.24 16.51
C MET A 958 -15.01 10.75 16.31
N LEU A 959 -15.05 11.54 17.38
CA LEU A 959 -14.80 12.98 17.33
C LEU A 959 -13.39 13.30 16.83
N GLY A 960 -12.36 12.60 17.31
CA GLY A 960 -10.98 12.78 16.83
C GLY A 960 -10.83 12.52 15.32
N LEU A 961 -11.51 11.51 14.79
CA LEU A 961 -11.53 11.19 13.35
C LEU A 961 -12.26 12.26 12.52
N ILE A 962 -13.39 12.77 13.01
CA ILE A 962 -14.14 13.85 12.35
C ILE A 962 -13.30 15.13 12.31
N TRP A 963 -12.67 15.50 13.44
CA TRP A 963 -11.80 16.67 13.51
C TRP A 963 -10.66 16.58 12.49
N THR A 964 -10.05 15.40 12.38
CA THR A 964 -8.93 15.14 11.48
C THR A 964 -9.33 15.33 10.01
N ASP A 965 -10.49 14.82 9.60
CA ASP A 965 -11.00 14.98 8.25
C ASP A 965 -11.37 16.42 7.92
N MET A 966 -12.12 17.09 8.81
CA MET A 966 -12.46 18.50 8.67
C MET A 966 -11.19 19.34 8.53
N THR A 967 -10.19 19.08 9.35
CA THR A 967 -8.94 19.85 9.33
C THR A 967 -8.12 19.59 8.08
N ALA A 968 -8.06 18.35 7.58
CA ALA A 968 -7.42 18.03 6.31
C ALA A 968 -8.02 18.84 5.15
N ASN A 969 -9.35 19.05 5.15
CA ASN A 969 -10.07 19.88 4.17
C ASN A 969 -9.89 21.40 4.39
N THR A 970 -9.43 21.83 5.57
CA THR A 970 -9.37 23.24 5.98
C THR A 970 -8.03 23.89 5.70
N VAL A 971 -6.93 23.21 6.03
CA VAL A 971 -5.57 23.78 6.02
C VAL A 971 -4.59 22.97 5.19
N VAL A 972 -3.44 23.59 4.88
CA VAL A 972 -2.30 22.98 4.20
C VAL A 972 -0.99 23.44 4.84
N GLY A 973 0.01 22.56 4.91
CA GLY A 973 1.37 22.89 5.34
C GLY A 973 2.27 23.27 4.17
N THR A 974 3.03 24.36 4.30
CA THR A 974 3.89 24.87 3.22
C THR A 974 5.37 24.57 3.41
N ARG A 975 5.84 24.18 4.61
CA ARG A 975 7.25 23.89 4.87
C ARG A 975 7.65 22.47 4.44
N GLY A 976 8.85 22.36 3.87
CA GLY A 976 9.52 21.12 3.48
C GLY A 976 11.00 21.41 3.23
N TRP A 977 11.77 20.42 2.77
CA TRP A 977 13.24 20.55 2.65
C TRP A 977 13.72 21.77 1.83
N HIS A 978 12.95 22.25 0.85
CA HIS A 978 13.33 23.37 -0.02
C HIS A 978 13.02 24.77 0.58
N ASN A 979 12.25 24.83 1.67
CA ASN A 979 11.76 26.08 2.26
C ASN A 979 12.51 26.44 3.55
N VAL A 980 13.85 26.35 3.49
CA VAL A 980 14.72 26.88 4.55
C VAL A 980 14.50 28.40 4.61
N PRO A 981 14.24 29.00 5.79
CA PRO A 981 14.07 30.43 5.90
C PRO A 981 15.40 31.12 5.57
N SER A 982 15.50 31.73 4.38
CA SER A 982 16.64 32.60 4.09
C SER A 982 16.50 33.89 4.89
N GLN A 983 17.25 33.97 5.99
CA GLN A 983 17.69 35.28 6.46
C GLN A 983 18.43 35.94 5.30
N THR A 984 18.04 37.17 4.95
CA THR A 984 18.57 38.01 3.85
C THR A 984 17.95 37.83 2.44
N SER A 985 16.76 38.40 2.23
CA SER A 985 16.48 39.04 0.93
C SER A 985 15.46 40.16 1.07
N LYS A 986 15.97 41.38 1.28
CA LYS A 986 15.27 42.62 0.90
C LYS A 986 15.29 42.67 -0.63
N ASN A 987 14.37 41.96 -1.30
CA ASN A 987 13.87 42.21 -2.65
C ASN A 987 13.00 41.03 -3.08
N SER A 988 11.68 41.18 -2.92
CA SER A 988 10.66 40.26 -3.41
C SER A 988 10.61 40.26 -4.93
N LYS A 989 11.55 39.56 -5.58
CA LYS A 989 11.37 39.10 -6.95
C LYS A 989 10.69 37.74 -6.93
N ARG A 990 9.44 37.74 -7.41
CA ARG A 990 8.66 36.61 -7.96
C ARG A 990 9.27 35.23 -7.71
N MET A 991 8.73 34.50 -6.73
CA MET A 991 8.81 33.03 -6.74
C MET A 991 8.06 32.54 -7.99
N SER A 992 8.81 32.32 -9.07
CA SER A 992 8.34 31.56 -10.20
C SER A 992 8.61 30.09 -9.93
N LYS A 993 7.77 29.21 -10.49
CA LYS A 993 7.81 27.73 -10.47
C LYS A 993 9.13 27.08 -10.99
N ARG A 994 10.27 27.77 -11.00
CA ARG A 994 11.51 27.37 -11.70
C ARG A 994 12.84 27.56 -10.97
N ASP A 995 12.88 27.95 -9.70
CA ASP A 995 14.17 27.96 -8.99
C ASP A 995 14.48 26.59 -8.37
N VAL A 996 15.26 25.85 -9.16
CA VAL A 996 15.87 24.55 -8.94
C VAL A 996 17.06 24.72 -8.01
N GLY A 997 16.87 24.40 -6.73
CA GLY A 997 17.96 24.10 -5.80
C GLY A 997 17.55 22.88 -5.02
N GLY A 998 17.93 21.69 -5.48
CA GLY A 998 17.62 20.47 -4.75
C GLY A 998 18.38 20.44 -3.42
N VAL A 999 17.71 20.05 -2.35
CA VAL A 999 18.34 19.91 -1.03
C VAL A 999 18.81 18.48 -0.86
N SER A 1000 20.06 18.33 -0.44
CA SER A 1000 20.65 17.02 -0.15
C SER A 1000 20.19 16.57 1.23
N VAL A 1001 19.50 15.44 1.28
CA VAL A 1001 18.94 14.85 2.51
C VAL A 1001 19.57 13.48 2.73
N PRO A 1002 20.05 13.19 3.95
CA PRO A 1002 20.60 11.88 4.26
C PRO A 1002 19.49 10.83 4.25
N VAL A 1003 19.61 9.84 3.36
CA VAL A 1003 18.66 8.72 3.26
C VAL A 1003 19.39 7.39 3.35
N THR A 1004 18.72 6.37 3.91
CA THR A 1004 19.21 5.00 3.86
C THR A 1004 18.79 4.39 2.53
N LEU A 1005 19.76 4.22 1.63
CA LEU A 1005 19.54 3.55 0.36
C LEU A 1005 19.35 2.05 0.62
N TRP A 1006 18.41 1.43 -0.08
CA TRP A 1006 18.38 -0.02 -0.08
C TRP A 1006 19.41 -0.57 -1.03
N SER A 1007 20.14 -1.56 -0.55
CA SER A 1007 21.15 -2.28 -1.31
C SER A 1007 20.92 -3.78 -1.17
N ARG A 1008 21.38 -4.53 -2.18
CA ARG A 1008 21.33 -5.98 -2.16
C ARG A 1008 22.48 -6.48 -1.29
N ASN A 1009 22.14 -6.98 -0.11
CA ASN A 1009 23.10 -7.50 0.88
C ASN A 1009 22.98 -9.02 0.99
N ILE A 1010 24.13 -9.69 0.91
CA ILE A 1010 24.25 -11.15 1.07
C ILE A 1010 24.41 -11.44 2.57
N LYS A 1011 23.47 -12.18 3.18
CA LYS A 1011 23.53 -12.60 4.59
C LYS A 1011 23.71 -14.12 4.71
N TYR A 1012 24.13 -14.58 5.89
CA TYR A 1012 24.41 -16.00 6.17
C TYR A 1012 23.64 -16.54 7.38
N HIS A 1013 22.90 -17.63 7.21
CA HIS A 1013 22.26 -18.36 8.30
C HIS A 1013 23.28 -19.25 9.05
N ILE A 1014 23.73 -18.79 10.22
CA ILE A 1014 24.73 -19.47 11.07
C ILE A 1014 24.47 -20.98 11.30
N PRO A 1015 23.23 -21.49 11.43
CA PRO A 1015 22.99 -22.93 11.58
C PRO A 1015 23.59 -23.81 10.47
N TYR A 1016 23.74 -23.28 9.25
CA TYR A 1016 24.34 -23.99 8.12
C TYR A 1016 25.88 -24.09 8.21
N ALA A 1017 26.52 -23.29 9.08
CA ALA A 1017 27.97 -23.34 9.33
C ALA A 1017 28.40 -24.42 10.34
N ILE A 1018 27.44 -25.04 11.06
CA ILE A 1018 27.72 -26.01 12.13
C ILE A 1018 28.62 -27.17 11.66
N PRO A 1019 28.39 -27.83 10.50
CA PRO A 1019 29.25 -28.91 10.03
C PRO A 1019 30.70 -28.47 9.79
N ALA A 1020 30.91 -27.26 9.27
CA ALA A 1020 32.26 -26.73 9.05
C ALA A 1020 33.02 -26.48 10.35
N PHE A 1021 32.35 -25.98 11.39
CA PHE A 1021 32.97 -25.84 12.71
C PHE A 1021 33.39 -27.20 13.30
N ILE A 1022 32.59 -28.25 13.09
CA ILE A 1022 32.94 -29.62 13.53
C ILE A 1022 34.17 -30.15 12.77
N VAL A 1023 34.21 -29.99 11.44
CA VAL A 1023 35.36 -30.42 10.61
C VAL A 1023 36.62 -29.64 11.01
N LEU A 1024 36.51 -28.34 11.25
CA LEU A 1024 37.63 -27.50 11.69
C LEU A 1024 38.18 -27.97 13.04
N ALA A 1025 37.30 -28.24 14.01
CA ALA A 1025 37.70 -28.73 15.32
C ALA A 1025 38.41 -30.10 15.25
N LEU A 1026 37.86 -31.04 14.45
CA LEU A 1026 38.47 -32.35 14.23
C LEU A 1026 39.83 -32.27 13.53
N SER A 1027 39.96 -31.36 12.56
CA SER A 1027 41.22 -31.14 11.84
C SER A 1027 42.31 -30.59 12.74
N ILE A 1028 41.95 -29.62 13.60
CA ILE A 1028 42.86 -29.06 14.62
C ILE A 1028 43.28 -30.14 15.62
N ALA A 1029 42.35 -30.97 16.09
CA ALA A 1029 42.65 -32.08 17.00
C ALA A 1029 43.59 -33.13 16.36
N LEU A 1030 43.36 -33.47 15.08
CA LEU A 1030 44.19 -34.42 14.34
C LEU A 1030 45.61 -33.88 14.12
N ALA A 1031 45.73 -32.59 13.77
CA ALA A 1031 47.01 -31.91 13.63
C ALA A 1031 47.77 -31.84 14.97
N GLY A 1032 47.08 -31.55 16.07
CA GLY A 1032 47.66 -31.60 17.41
C GLY A 1032 48.15 -32.99 17.80
N PHE A 1033 47.40 -34.03 17.45
CA PHE A 1033 47.78 -35.42 17.71
C PHE A 1033 48.99 -35.87 16.89
N THR A 1034 49.08 -35.52 15.60
CA THR A 1034 50.26 -35.82 14.78
C THR A 1034 51.50 -35.06 15.26
N ILE A 1035 51.36 -33.79 15.65
CA ILE A 1035 52.45 -33.01 16.26
C ILE A 1035 52.92 -33.69 17.56
N CYS A 1036 52.00 -34.13 18.42
CA CYS A 1036 52.31 -34.85 19.65
C CYS A 1036 53.06 -36.17 19.38
N LEU A 1037 52.61 -36.96 18.40
CA LEU A 1037 53.29 -38.21 18.00
C LEU A 1037 54.70 -37.99 17.42
N LEU A 1038 54.90 -36.88 16.69
CA LEU A 1038 56.21 -36.47 16.18
C LEU A 1038 57.16 -36.05 17.31
N ILE A 1039 56.66 -35.31 18.30
CA ILE A 1039 57.43 -34.89 19.49
C ILE A 1039 57.81 -36.11 20.35
N LEU A 1040 56.91 -37.09 20.50
CA LEU A 1040 57.12 -38.30 21.30
C LEU A 1040 57.98 -39.40 20.62
N ARG A 1041 58.49 -39.16 19.40
CA ARG A 1041 59.38 -40.06 18.62
C ARG A 1041 58.93 -41.53 18.45
N ARG A 1042 57.65 -41.85 18.62
CA ARG A 1042 57.14 -43.25 18.53
C ARG A 1042 56.98 -43.80 17.10
N THR A 1043 56.95 -42.95 16.07
CA THR A 1043 56.94 -43.36 14.66
C THR A 1043 57.82 -42.42 13.83
N GLY A 1044 59.09 -42.80 13.65
CA GLY A 1044 60.01 -42.02 12.81
C GLY A 1044 59.75 -42.22 11.31
N LEU A 1045 59.97 -41.16 10.51
CA LEU A 1045 59.88 -41.20 9.04
C LEU A 1045 60.68 -42.37 8.40
N GLY A 1046 61.76 -42.80 9.06
CA GLY A 1046 62.55 -43.97 8.66
C GLY A 1046 61.80 -45.30 8.77
N GLN A 1047 61.00 -45.51 9.83
CA GLN A 1047 60.19 -46.72 9.99
C GLN A 1047 59.03 -46.77 9.00
N MET A 1048 58.37 -45.63 8.75
CA MET A 1048 57.32 -45.52 7.73
C MET A 1048 57.85 -45.85 6.32
N ARG A 1049 59.04 -45.34 5.96
CA ARG A 1049 59.74 -45.73 4.71
C ARG A 1049 60.07 -47.22 4.67
N SER A 1050 60.47 -47.81 5.79
CA SER A 1050 60.76 -49.25 5.88
C SER A 1050 59.50 -50.11 5.65
N TYR A 1051 58.36 -49.72 6.23
CA TYR A 1051 57.08 -50.42 6.01
C TYR A 1051 56.57 -50.28 4.58
N LEU A 1052 56.65 -49.09 3.98
CA LEU A 1052 56.31 -48.86 2.57
C LEU A 1052 57.21 -49.67 1.63
N ALA A 1053 58.50 -49.82 1.94
CA ALA A 1053 59.40 -50.67 1.18
C ALA A 1053 59.04 -52.17 1.28
N ARG A 1054 58.53 -52.63 2.45
CA ARG A 1054 58.06 -54.02 2.65
C ARG A 1054 56.79 -54.35 1.89
N THR A 1055 55.93 -53.37 1.58
CA THR A 1055 54.67 -53.56 0.87
C THR A 1055 54.77 -53.28 -0.63
N SER A 1056 55.95 -52.90 -1.14
CA SER A 1056 56.15 -52.60 -2.56
C SER A 1056 56.10 -53.88 -3.41
N PRO A 1057 55.14 -54.02 -4.34
CA PRO A 1057 54.98 -55.23 -5.15
C PRO A 1057 56.23 -55.57 -5.97
N GLY A 1058 56.91 -54.56 -6.51
CA GLY A 1058 58.15 -54.73 -7.27
C GLY A 1058 59.28 -55.30 -6.40
N ARG A 1059 59.42 -54.84 -5.15
CA ARG A 1059 60.44 -55.33 -4.20
C ARG A 1059 60.16 -56.75 -3.72
N ILE A 1060 58.89 -57.07 -3.47
CA ILE A 1060 58.46 -58.41 -3.08
C ILE A 1060 58.73 -59.39 -4.22
N LEU A 1061 58.31 -59.05 -5.45
CA LEU A 1061 58.49 -59.89 -6.63
C LEU A 1061 59.98 -60.03 -7.01
N GLY A 1062 60.72 -58.92 -6.98
CA GLY A 1062 62.16 -58.94 -7.29
C GLY A 1062 62.98 -59.75 -6.29
N SER A 1063 62.66 -59.67 -4.99
CA SER A 1063 63.30 -60.49 -3.97
C SER A 1063 62.91 -61.97 -4.04
N ALA A 1064 61.74 -62.30 -4.61
CA ALA A 1064 61.31 -63.69 -4.80
C ALA A 1064 61.95 -64.34 -6.04
N LEU A 1065 62.19 -63.55 -7.11
CA LEU A 1065 62.82 -64.02 -8.35
C LEU A 1065 64.35 -64.06 -8.27
N HIS A 1066 64.96 -63.22 -7.42
CA HIS A 1066 66.41 -63.14 -7.21
C HIS A 1066 66.75 -63.13 -5.71
N PRO A 1067 66.51 -64.24 -4.98
CA PRO A 1067 66.66 -64.30 -3.53
C PRO A 1067 68.10 -64.06 -3.03
N ASP A 1068 69.09 -64.27 -3.90
CA ASP A 1068 70.52 -64.21 -3.56
C ASP A 1068 71.10 -62.79 -3.66
N GLN A 1069 70.33 -61.81 -4.14
CA GLN A 1069 70.80 -60.43 -4.37
C GLN A 1069 69.81 -59.40 -3.79
N ALA A 1070 70.27 -58.70 -2.74
CA ALA A 1070 69.59 -57.68 -1.94
C ALA A 1070 68.19 -58.02 -1.40
N GLY A 1071 68.09 -58.13 -0.07
CA GLY A 1071 66.81 -58.29 0.62
C GLY A 1071 65.87 -57.09 0.42
N VAL A 1072 64.57 -57.34 0.60
CA VAL A 1072 63.44 -56.39 0.46
C VAL A 1072 63.68 -55.02 1.14
N LEU A 1073 64.51 -55.00 2.19
CA LEU A 1073 64.86 -53.83 3.01
C LEU A 1073 66.06 -53.01 2.50
N ALA A 1074 66.69 -53.38 1.39
CA ALA A 1074 67.77 -52.61 0.80
C ALA A 1074 67.32 -51.17 0.46
N SER A 1075 68.24 -50.20 0.48
CA SER A 1075 67.91 -48.81 0.10
C SER A 1075 67.33 -48.77 -1.32
N THR A 1076 66.41 -47.84 -1.62
CA THR A 1076 65.78 -47.76 -2.96
C THR A 1076 66.79 -47.67 -4.08
N LYS A 1077 67.88 -46.92 -3.88
CA LYS A 1077 68.97 -46.81 -4.85
C LYS A 1077 69.67 -48.15 -5.08
N THR A 1078 69.97 -48.88 -4.00
CA THR A 1078 70.63 -50.20 -4.05
C THR A 1078 69.73 -51.25 -4.68
N TRP A 1079 68.44 -51.28 -4.32
CA TRP A 1079 67.48 -52.24 -4.85
C TRP A 1079 67.21 -52.03 -6.35
N ILE A 1080 67.07 -50.77 -6.80
CA ILE A 1080 66.91 -50.46 -8.23
C ILE A 1080 68.14 -50.92 -9.01
N GLN A 1081 69.35 -50.64 -8.54
CA GLN A 1081 70.59 -51.05 -9.22
C GLN A 1081 70.74 -52.57 -9.33
N GLN A 1082 70.37 -53.32 -8.29
CA GLN A 1082 70.65 -54.76 -8.23
C GLN A 1082 69.52 -55.60 -8.83
N VAL A 1083 68.26 -55.18 -8.65
CA VAL A 1083 67.07 -55.99 -8.96
C VAL A 1083 66.08 -55.23 -9.86
N GLY A 1084 65.89 -53.93 -9.65
CA GLY A 1084 64.81 -53.16 -10.27
C GLY A 1084 64.85 -53.01 -11.80
N VAL A 1085 66.01 -53.20 -12.44
CA VAL A 1085 66.18 -53.11 -13.91
C VAL A 1085 66.19 -54.47 -14.61
N ARG A 1086 66.06 -55.58 -13.88
CA ARG A 1086 66.15 -56.92 -14.47
C ARG A 1086 64.83 -57.37 -15.08
N LYS A 1087 64.92 -58.10 -16.19
CA LYS A 1087 63.77 -58.67 -16.90
C LYS A 1087 63.33 -59.95 -16.20
N ALA A 1088 62.03 -60.06 -15.94
CA ALA A 1088 61.42 -61.25 -15.33
C ALA A 1088 60.52 -61.96 -16.35
N THR A 1089 60.71 -63.25 -16.55
CA THR A 1089 59.87 -64.08 -17.42
C THR A 1089 58.80 -64.77 -16.59
N LEU A 1090 57.53 -64.45 -16.84
CA LEU A 1090 56.40 -65.07 -16.16
C LEU A 1090 56.08 -66.44 -16.82
N PRO A 1091 55.85 -67.52 -16.06
CA PRO A 1091 55.56 -68.83 -16.64
C PRO A 1091 54.17 -68.82 -17.28
N GLY A 1092 54.07 -69.12 -18.58
CA GLY A 1092 52.76 -69.37 -19.23
C GLY A 1092 52.54 -68.82 -20.64
N LYS A 1093 53.52 -68.22 -21.33
CA LYS A 1093 53.37 -67.85 -22.75
C LYS A 1093 54.63 -68.19 -23.54
N LYS A 1094 54.44 -68.92 -24.65
CA LYS A 1094 55.47 -69.20 -25.67
C LYS A 1094 55.91 -67.90 -26.35
N GLU A 1095 57.22 -67.86 -26.59
CA GLU A 1095 58.08 -67.03 -27.45
C GLU A 1095 57.55 -65.64 -27.91
N ASP A 1096 58.39 -64.62 -27.65
CA ASP A 1096 58.35 -63.22 -28.12
C ASP A 1096 57.61 -62.14 -27.32
N GLY A 1097 57.50 -62.26 -25.99
CA GLY A 1097 56.95 -61.19 -25.15
C GLY A 1097 57.69 -60.89 -23.84
N THR A 1098 58.93 -60.38 -23.89
CA THR A 1098 59.59 -59.84 -22.69
C THR A 1098 59.11 -58.41 -22.38
N ILE A 1099 58.59 -58.17 -21.17
CA ILE A 1099 58.19 -56.84 -20.69
C ILE A 1099 59.28 -56.31 -19.74
N PRO A 1100 59.89 -55.14 -20.01
CA PRO A 1100 60.80 -54.49 -19.07
C PRO A 1100 60.02 -53.85 -17.91
N LEU A 1101 60.55 -53.91 -16.69
CA LEU A 1101 59.85 -53.46 -15.49
C LEU A 1101 59.97 -51.96 -15.18
N LEU A 1102 60.76 -51.18 -15.93
CA LEU A 1102 60.80 -49.72 -15.92
C LEU A 1102 61.73 -49.20 -17.03
N ASP A 1103 61.20 -48.41 -17.97
CA ASP A 1103 62.02 -47.59 -18.88
C ASP A 1103 61.92 -46.12 -18.45
N ILE A 1104 63.07 -45.47 -18.23
CA ILE A 1104 63.19 -44.02 -18.02
C ILE A 1104 64.28 -43.51 -18.96
N PRO A 1105 64.01 -42.56 -19.88
CA PRO A 1105 65.06 -41.81 -20.56
C PRO A 1105 65.45 -40.58 -19.74
N ALA A 1106 66.75 -40.40 -19.50
CA ALA A 1106 67.31 -39.18 -18.92
C ALA A 1106 67.79 -38.24 -20.04
N ALA A 1107 67.43 -36.97 -19.91
CA ALA A 1107 67.84 -35.88 -20.80
C ALA A 1107 69.16 -35.24 -20.34
N GLY A 1108 69.99 -34.87 -21.33
CA GLY A 1108 70.76 -33.62 -21.34
C GLY A 1108 72.28 -33.73 -21.34
N GLU A 1109 72.90 -33.39 -22.48
CA GLU A 1109 74.08 -32.50 -22.51
C GLU A 1109 74.24 -31.80 -23.88
N GLU A 1110 74.31 -30.46 -23.78
CA GLU A 1110 74.98 -29.41 -24.59
C GLU A 1110 75.05 -29.42 -26.14
N GLY A 1111 74.84 -28.22 -26.73
CA GLY A 1111 75.52 -27.85 -27.98
C GLY A 1111 74.85 -26.89 -28.98
N VAL A 1112 74.76 -25.59 -28.65
CA VAL A 1112 75.21 -24.45 -29.50
C VAL A 1112 74.55 -24.14 -30.89
N ARG A 1113 74.12 -22.86 -31.00
CA ARG A 1113 74.18 -21.88 -32.13
C ARG A 1113 72.98 -21.60 -33.07
N ASP A 1114 72.61 -20.31 -32.97
CA ASP A 1114 72.50 -19.27 -34.01
C ASP A 1114 71.27 -19.13 -34.92
N ARG A 1115 70.78 -17.86 -34.91
CA ARG A 1115 70.09 -17.07 -35.96
C ARG A 1115 68.73 -17.62 -36.43
N LYS A 1116 67.66 -16.83 -36.51
CA LYS A 1116 67.48 -15.40 -36.76
C LYS A 1116 66.09 -15.00 -36.29
#